data_AF-A0AAW4QYA3-F1
#
_entry.id   AF-A0AAW4QYA3-F1
#
_cell.length_a   1.000
_cell.length_b   1.000
_cell.length_c   1.000
_cell.angle_alpha   90.00
_cell.angle_beta   90.00
_cell.angle_gamma   90.00
#
_symmetry.space_group_name_H-M   'P 1'
#
loop_
_entity.id
_entity.type
_entity.pdbx_description
1 polymer ?
#
loop_
_entity_poly.entity_id
_entity_poly.type
_entity_poly.pdbx_seq_one_letter_code
_entity_poly.pdbx_strand_id
1 'polypeptide(L)'
;MAIKTKYMQVLKKDLVNNINIFTGAGFSIEAQNKKGEQFPLGAELKARILKRFKKVPITETMELPMMTMMVSSLYPDELRNFLTETFRVHKFDEKYVNLRRLKLKYFFTTNIDDLPQRIFEGSGDKFLNNVYLNSINKHSNVVNFFPVHGHIDTPDKEYIFDTIQLADTGNDSNIGFTVLMNQLLENPIIFMGYSFNDLFAWRAIKKLSERNENNTNIWVLLREEEEDKSIFFEQLGFKVILGNTSDLLELIGEIDFPDEKIAKANKKLLPEYSYQESIKTTPHRRVEDFYEGFEPTWNQIIQSSIKPLSTLSSVEDKVYMGKNIVITGMIFSGKTTIAMQLMYRLHQKNMEVYFLKNSPTEEEAKYIINSVKGHQLDYKPIIIIDDFCSTVSGIELLLQSNVVQIIGLDRFYNYDSLQHRFMKYKVEYTEITELSDVDASMIWDNIPVSIKNNRPKSRVLEKSSTVLELIDNSLKKDEQVKSRVKKMLDSLKSNPDLLELLVLAAYFQRSKSYLSMDVLIAYFENTNYKELFSLIKKLRDQIFSVSEEMLFKNDQDYYVLRSTIYAFKILDQIDSQSLKNVILKVAKNVPNNYIYRYDIFRKYAYDSELIKRAFYQVKEGLHFYEIVYKKEPNIYTYQHAAIYASMKGDFDSAFKYIDRAMSESRRPIFSVQNVYATILFKANIGKNLTNTDVIEQLHKSMSILEKCINDSQGKAYHTVKYAEQAIEYFKKSTSVSALKYLENAEAILEEQLETFPIEQKKNIYDMERNLNRIKRIKR
;
A
#
# COMPACT_ATOMS: atom_id res chain seq x y z
N MET A 1 0.79 32.12 -10.24
CA MET A 1 1.33 30.98 -11.02
C MET A 1 0.70 29.73 -10.42
N ALA A 2 0.46 28.64 -11.16
CA ALA A 2 -0.31 27.52 -10.57
C ALA A 2 0.53 26.69 -9.60
N ILE A 3 -0.03 26.32 -8.44
CA ILE A 3 0.59 25.37 -7.49
C ILE A 3 0.94 24.05 -8.18
N LYS A 4 2.09 23.49 -7.83
CA LYS A 4 2.48 22.12 -8.19
C LYS A 4 2.60 21.25 -6.94
N THR A 5 1.97 20.07 -6.96
CA THR A 5 2.18 19.04 -5.94
C THR A 5 1.90 17.67 -6.53
N LYS A 6 2.58 16.63 -6.03
CA LYS A 6 2.37 15.23 -6.42
C LYS A 6 0.98 14.71 -6.02
N TYR A 7 0.34 15.31 -5.02
CA TYR A 7 -0.89 14.80 -4.41
C TYR A 7 -2.02 15.85 -4.41
N MET A 8 -2.29 16.46 -5.57
CA MET A 8 -3.20 17.60 -5.70
C MET A 8 -4.63 17.30 -5.20
N GLN A 9 -5.16 16.10 -5.46
CA GLN A 9 -6.51 15.75 -5.02
C GLN A 9 -6.56 15.48 -3.52
N VAL A 10 -5.51 14.88 -2.96
CA VAL A 10 -5.39 14.72 -1.50
C VAL A 10 -5.33 16.10 -0.81
N LEU A 11 -4.60 17.07 -1.38
CA LEU A 11 -4.57 18.44 -0.89
C LEU A 11 -5.95 19.08 -0.90
N LYS A 12 -6.66 19.04 -2.04
CA LYS A 12 -8.01 19.58 -2.16
C LYS A 12 -8.97 18.94 -1.17
N LYS A 13 -8.90 17.61 -0.99
CA LYS A 13 -9.74 16.89 -0.02
C LYS A 13 -9.42 17.29 1.43
N ASP A 14 -8.15 17.49 1.77
CA ASP A 14 -7.77 17.96 3.11
C ASP A 14 -8.24 19.40 3.36
N LEU A 15 -8.13 20.31 2.37
CA LEU A 15 -8.59 21.70 2.46
C LEU A 15 -10.11 21.84 2.69
N VAL A 16 -10.91 20.93 2.15
CA VAL A 16 -12.39 20.92 2.32
C VAL A 16 -12.84 20.35 3.67
N ASN A 17 -11.99 19.55 4.32
CA ASN A 17 -12.27 18.95 5.63
C ASN A 17 -11.64 19.75 6.77
N ASN A 18 -11.66 19.21 8.00
CA ASN A 18 -10.93 19.81 9.11
C ASN A 18 -9.44 19.85 8.79
N ILE A 19 -8.84 21.03 8.94
CA ILE A 19 -7.42 21.26 8.69
C ILE A 19 -6.87 22.27 9.70
N ASN A 20 -5.55 22.21 9.92
CA ASN A 20 -4.81 23.14 10.76
C ASN A 20 -3.77 23.89 9.93
N ILE A 21 -3.37 25.06 10.42
CA ILE A 21 -2.35 25.89 9.78
C ILE A 21 -1.24 26.20 10.79
N PHE A 22 0.00 26.15 10.32
CA PHE A 22 1.17 26.64 11.03
C PHE A 22 1.91 27.65 10.15
N THR A 23 2.08 28.88 10.62
CA THR A 23 2.75 29.94 9.85
C THR A 23 4.04 30.43 10.49
N GLY A 24 4.98 30.84 9.63
CA GLY A 24 6.16 31.61 10.02
C GLY A 24 6.25 32.94 9.26
N ALA A 25 7.39 33.61 9.36
CA ALA A 25 7.54 34.99 8.88
C ALA A 25 7.23 35.16 7.38
N GLY A 26 7.49 34.13 6.56
CA GLY A 26 7.20 34.16 5.13
C GLY A 26 5.70 34.21 4.81
N PHE A 27 4.81 33.89 5.76
CA PHE A 27 3.37 34.01 5.57
C PHE A 27 2.91 35.47 5.56
N SER A 28 3.57 36.36 6.28
CA SER A 28 3.13 37.76 6.43
C SER A 28 3.91 38.74 5.56
N ILE A 29 4.78 38.27 4.65
CA ILE A 29 5.72 39.11 3.89
C ILE A 29 5.03 40.14 2.98
N GLU A 30 3.82 39.84 2.52
CA GLU A 30 3.04 40.72 1.65
C GLU A 30 2.21 41.75 2.43
N ALA A 31 2.14 41.64 3.76
CA ALA A 31 1.45 42.61 4.59
C ALA A 31 2.29 43.89 4.76
N GLN A 32 1.60 45.02 4.84
CA GLN A 32 2.21 46.35 4.95
C GLN A 32 1.81 47.02 6.26
N ASN A 33 2.78 47.71 6.87
CA ASN A 33 2.55 48.56 8.03
C ASN A 33 1.99 49.95 7.63
N LYS A 34 1.76 50.83 8.61
CA LYS A 34 1.22 52.19 8.38
C LYS A 34 2.09 53.07 7.47
N LYS A 35 3.38 52.73 7.32
CA LYS A 35 4.33 53.44 6.45
C LYS A 35 4.34 52.88 5.01
N GLY A 36 3.52 51.87 4.72
CA GLY A 36 3.51 51.17 3.42
C GLY A 36 4.68 50.21 3.24
N GLU A 37 5.47 49.94 4.28
CA GLU A 37 6.60 49.01 4.24
C GLU A 37 6.12 47.58 4.47
N GLN A 38 6.66 46.64 3.70
CA GLN A 38 6.47 45.20 3.95
C GLN A 38 7.11 44.77 5.28
N PHE A 39 6.59 43.70 5.86
CA PHE A 39 7.14 43.14 7.09
C PHE A 39 8.54 42.55 6.86
N PRO A 40 9.54 42.93 7.68
CA PRO A 40 10.91 42.51 7.47
C PRO A 40 11.10 41.03 7.85
N LEU A 41 11.82 40.29 7.00
CA LEU A 41 12.34 38.97 7.37
C LEU A 41 13.53 39.11 8.35
N GLY A 42 13.97 37.99 8.93
CA GLY A 42 14.97 37.99 10.01
C GLY A 42 16.25 38.80 9.73
N ALA A 43 16.84 38.70 8.54
CA ALA A 43 18.04 39.45 8.18
C ALA A 43 17.79 40.97 8.07
N GLU A 44 16.64 41.36 7.50
CA GLU A 44 16.25 42.76 7.39
C GLU A 44 15.88 43.33 8.77
N LEU A 45 15.22 42.54 9.62
CA LEU A 45 14.91 42.92 10.99
C LEU A 45 16.19 43.17 11.80
N LYS A 46 17.22 42.32 11.66
CA LYS A 46 18.56 42.55 12.25
C LYS A 46 19.12 43.91 11.84
N ALA A 47 19.11 44.22 10.53
CA ALA A 47 19.62 45.49 10.01
C ALA A 47 18.83 46.70 10.56
N ARG A 48 17.50 46.59 10.66
CA ARG A 48 16.64 47.65 11.22
C ARG A 48 16.91 47.85 12.72
N ILE A 49 17.10 46.78 13.49
CA ILE A 49 17.44 46.83 14.92
C ILE A 49 18.81 47.51 15.12
N LEU A 50 19.83 47.10 14.38
CA LEU A 50 21.17 47.72 14.42
C LEU A 50 21.12 49.23 14.14
N LYS A 51 20.33 49.63 13.13
CA LYS A 51 20.16 51.03 12.77
C LYS A 51 19.42 51.83 13.85
N ARG A 52 18.44 51.23 14.54
CA ARG A 52 17.59 51.90 15.54
C ARG A 52 18.25 51.97 16.92
N PHE A 53 18.99 50.94 17.33
CA PHE A 53 19.54 50.76 18.67
C PHE A 53 21.07 50.90 18.70
N LYS A 54 21.63 51.90 18.00
CA LYS A 54 23.07 52.16 17.91
C LYS A 54 23.81 52.35 19.25
N LYS A 55 23.06 52.64 20.32
CA LYS A 55 23.58 52.83 21.69
C LYS A 55 23.80 51.51 22.43
N VAL A 56 23.23 50.41 21.94
CA VAL A 56 23.43 49.07 22.47
C VAL A 56 24.64 48.45 21.75
N PRO A 57 25.56 47.76 22.44
CA PRO A 57 26.75 47.16 21.82
C PRO A 57 26.41 45.87 21.05
N ILE A 58 25.54 45.97 20.05
CA ILE A 58 25.14 44.90 19.12
C ILE A 58 25.90 45.04 17.79
N THR A 59 26.26 43.92 17.16
CA THR A 59 27.04 43.88 15.91
C THR A 59 26.34 43.05 14.84
N GLU A 60 26.63 43.32 13.55
CA GLU A 60 26.06 42.58 12.41
C GLU A 60 26.27 41.06 12.46
N THR A 61 27.33 40.61 13.14
CA THR A 61 27.66 39.19 13.32
C THR A 61 26.82 38.49 14.39
N MET A 62 26.07 39.22 15.23
CA MET A 62 25.23 38.62 16.27
C MET A 62 23.96 38.01 15.68
N GLU A 63 23.50 36.93 16.30
CA GLU A 63 22.21 36.34 15.96
C GLU A 63 21.04 37.17 16.50
N LEU A 64 19.91 37.10 15.80
CA LEU A 64 18.73 37.93 16.12
C LEU A 64 18.26 37.75 17.57
N PRO A 65 18.21 36.52 18.13
CA PRO A 65 17.82 36.32 19.52
C PRO A 65 18.75 37.02 20.52
N MET A 66 20.07 37.01 20.24
CA MET A 66 21.06 37.68 21.08
C MET A 66 20.92 39.20 21.01
N MET A 67 20.72 39.75 19.81
CA MET A 67 20.45 41.18 19.64
C MET A 67 19.19 41.59 20.39
N THR A 68 18.08 40.87 20.23
CA THR A 68 16.82 41.19 20.90
C THR A 68 16.94 41.07 22.41
N MET A 69 17.67 40.09 22.94
CA MET A 69 17.90 39.94 24.38
C MET A 69 18.71 41.11 24.95
N MET A 70 19.78 41.53 24.27
CA MET A 70 20.60 42.67 24.70
C MET A 70 19.86 44.01 24.61
N VAL A 71 19.03 44.20 23.60
CA VAL A 71 18.22 45.41 23.49
C VAL A 71 17.09 45.38 24.52
N SER A 72 16.43 44.24 24.73
CA SER A 72 15.32 44.10 25.69
C SER A 72 15.76 44.29 27.13
N SER A 73 17.01 43.95 27.50
CA SER A 73 17.51 44.16 28.86
C SER A 73 17.78 45.62 29.21
N LEU A 74 18.03 46.47 28.21
CA LEU A 74 18.33 47.89 28.38
C LEU A 74 17.15 48.80 28.03
N TYR A 75 16.39 48.44 27.00
CA TYR A 75 15.31 49.26 26.41
C TYR A 75 14.09 48.40 26.04
N PRO A 76 13.44 47.70 27.01
CA PRO A 76 12.34 46.78 26.74
C PRO A 76 11.14 47.45 26.06
N ASP A 77 10.68 48.59 26.58
CA ASP A 77 9.52 49.30 26.04
C ASP A 77 9.79 49.87 24.64
N GLU A 78 11.00 50.38 24.40
CA GLU A 78 11.36 50.94 23.09
C GLU A 78 11.47 49.85 22.02
N LEU A 79 12.05 48.69 22.37
CA LEU A 79 12.06 47.51 21.49
C LEU A 79 10.64 47.03 21.21
N ARG A 80 9.79 46.97 22.24
CA ARG A 80 8.41 46.54 22.11
C ARG A 80 7.62 47.46 21.18
N ASN A 81 7.71 48.77 21.37
CA ASN A 81 7.05 49.76 20.53
C ASN A 81 7.56 49.68 19.09
N PHE A 82 8.88 49.55 18.92
CA PHE A 82 9.49 49.37 17.60
C PHE A 82 8.94 48.13 16.87
N LEU A 83 8.88 46.98 17.54
CA LEU A 83 8.34 45.75 16.96
C LEU A 83 6.84 45.86 16.68
N THR A 84 6.08 46.45 17.61
CA THR A 84 4.63 46.64 17.47
C THR A 84 4.30 47.55 16.28
N GLU A 85 4.99 48.67 16.13
CA GLU A 85 4.83 49.55 14.96
C GLU A 85 5.24 48.88 13.65
N THR A 86 6.28 48.05 13.68
CA THR A 86 6.81 47.37 12.50
C THR A 86 5.85 46.29 12.00
N PHE A 87 5.26 45.51 12.91
CA PHE A 87 4.44 44.33 12.62
C PHE A 87 2.92 44.56 12.75
N ARG A 88 2.47 45.80 13.00
CA ARG A 88 1.04 46.14 12.91
C ARG A 88 0.62 46.21 11.46
N VAL A 89 -0.37 45.38 11.09
CA VAL A 89 -0.97 45.38 9.76
C VAL A 89 -1.81 46.64 9.55
N HIS A 90 -1.50 47.34 8.45
CA HIS A 90 -2.30 48.43 7.91
C HIS A 90 -3.03 48.01 6.62
N LYS A 91 -2.34 47.27 5.74
CA LYS A 91 -2.89 46.74 4.49
C LYS A 91 -2.37 45.33 4.24
N PHE A 92 -3.21 44.45 3.71
CA PHE A 92 -2.83 43.11 3.27
C PHE A 92 -3.62 42.74 2.01
N ASP A 93 -3.19 41.70 1.30
CA ASP A 93 -3.87 41.21 0.08
C ASP A 93 -5.21 40.56 0.42
N GLU A 94 -6.27 40.84 -0.34
CA GLU A 94 -7.60 40.24 -0.12
C GLU A 94 -7.60 38.72 -0.25
N LYS A 95 -6.64 38.12 -0.98
CA LYS A 95 -6.51 36.66 -1.08
C LYS A 95 -6.39 35.98 0.28
N TYR A 96 -5.84 36.62 1.31
CA TYR A 96 -5.77 36.03 2.65
C TYR A 96 -7.16 35.73 3.25
N VAL A 97 -8.19 36.47 2.83
CA VAL A 97 -9.60 36.26 3.23
C VAL A 97 -10.10 34.88 2.79
N ASN A 98 -9.51 34.26 1.76
CA ASN A 98 -9.86 32.90 1.33
C ASN A 98 -9.65 31.86 2.44
N LEU A 99 -8.76 32.09 3.41
CA LEU A 99 -8.59 31.22 4.57
C LEU A 99 -9.88 31.05 5.40
N ARG A 100 -10.79 32.04 5.35
CA ARG A 100 -12.11 31.95 6.02
C ARG A 100 -12.95 30.80 5.48
N ARG A 101 -12.68 30.28 4.27
CA ARG A 101 -13.46 29.19 3.67
C ARG A 101 -13.13 27.83 4.30
N LEU A 102 -11.89 27.64 4.76
CA LEU A 102 -11.41 26.37 5.33
C LEU A 102 -12.11 26.03 6.64
N LYS A 103 -12.34 24.73 6.93
CA LYS A 103 -12.80 24.28 8.26
C LYS A 103 -11.63 24.26 9.26
N LEU A 104 -11.07 25.44 9.50
CA LEU A 104 -9.88 25.64 10.32
C LEU A 104 -10.22 25.50 11.80
N LYS A 105 -9.49 24.62 12.52
CA LYS A 105 -9.66 24.44 13.97
C LYS A 105 -8.58 25.11 14.78
N TYR A 106 -7.35 25.02 14.30
CA TYR A 106 -6.18 25.59 14.96
C TYR A 106 -5.33 26.39 13.98
N PHE A 107 -4.92 27.58 14.43
CA PHE A 107 -3.98 28.45 13.75
C PHE A 107 -2.78 28.66 14.68
N PHE A 108 -1.66 28.03 14.35
CA PHE A 108 -0.39 28.22 15.05
C PHE A 108 0.47 29.21 14.27
N THR A 109 1.18 30.09 14.97
CA THR A 109 2.13 30.99 14.32
C THR A 109 3.35 31.28 15.18
N THR A 110 4.50 31.41 14.54
CA THR A 110 5.70 31.99 15.14
C THR A 110 5.82 33.49 14.91
N ASN A 111 4.86 34.10 14.20
CA ASN A 111 4.82 35.53 13.99
C ASN A 111 4.22 36.25 15.20
N ILE A 112 4.65 37.49 15.40
CA ILE A 112 4.11 38.38 16.45
C ILE A 112 3.05 39.35 15.93
N ASP A 113 2.87 39.43 14.61
CA ASP A 113 1.95 40.33 13.92
C ASP A 113 0.45 40.01 14.17
N ASP A 114 -0.41 40.95 13.78
CA ASP A 114 -1.88 40.82 13.88
C ASP A 114 -2.57 40.39 12.58
N LEU A 115 -1.82 39.89 11.58
CA LEU A 115 -2.42 39.52 10.30
C LEU A 115 -3.52 38.47 10.45
N PRO A 116 -3.39 37.39 11.25
CA PRO A 116 -4.47 36.45 11.49
C PRO A 116 -5.75 37.12 11.99
N GLN A 117 -5.66 38.07 12.93
CA GLN A 117 -6.80 38.79 13.49
C GLN A 117 -7.51 39.59 12.39
N ARG A 118 -6.75 40.33 11.58
CA ARG A 118 -7.28 41.09 10.44
C ARG A 118 -7.94 40.18 9.42
N ILE A 119 -7.37 39.01 9.17
CA ILE A 119 -7.93 38.03 8.26
C ILE A 119 -9.29 37.54 8.74
N PHE A 120 -9.53 37.36 10.03
CA PHE A 120 -10.84 36.91 10.53
C PHE A 120 -11.77 38.06 10.95
N GLU A 121 -11.30 39.30 10.95
CA GLU A 121 -12.07 40.51 11.25
C GLU A 121 -13.24 40.66 10.23
N GLY A 122 -14.48 40.67 10.73
CA GLY A 122 -15.68 40.75 9.89
C GLY A 122 -16.13 39.45 9.22
N SER A 123 -15.60 38.28 9.60
CA SER A 123 -16.22 36.99 9.26
C SER A 123 -17.55 36.84 10.00
N GLY A 124 -18.63 36.49 9.29
CA GLY A 124 -19.95 36.28 9.88
C GLY A 124 -20.14 34.90 10.51
N ASP A 125 -19.23 33.97 10.20
CA ASP A 125 -19.34 32.54 10.50
C ASP A 125 -18.17 31.98 11.31
N LYS A 126 -17.04 32.69 11.41
CA LYS A 126 -15.84 32.27 12.15
C LYS A 126 -15.24 33.41 12.94
N PHE A 127 -14.61 33.09 14.07
CA PHE A 127 -13.82 34.05 14.82
C PHE A 127 -12.56 33.42 15.40
N LEU A 128 -11.55 34.25 15.56
CA LEU A 128 -10.25 33.86 16.08
C LEU A 128 -10.25 33.94 17.61
N ASN A 129 -9.88 32.85 18.29
CA ASN A 129 -9.82 32.78 19.75
C ASN A 129 -8.37 32.66 20.22
N ASN A 130 -7.81 33.72 20.80
CA ASN A 130 -6.48 33.67 21.39
C ASN A 130 -6.49 32.79 22.66
N VAL A 131 -5.92 31.59 22.56
CA VAL A 131 -6.00 30.56 23.61
C VAL A 131 -5.27 30.99 24.89
N TYR A 132 -4.24 31.82 24.76
CA TYR A 132 -3.50 32.31 25.92
C TYR A 132 -4.26 33.32 26.78
N LEU A 133 -5.34 33.91 26.23
CA LEU A 133 -6.23 34.84 26.94
C LEU A 133 -7.52 34.15 27.38
N ASN A 134 -8.12 33.34 26.50
CA ASN A 134 -9.49 32.86 26.65
C ASN A 134 -9.61 31.34 26.84
N SER A 135 -8.49 30.61 26.90
CA SER A 135 -8.42 29.14 26.86
C SER A 135 -8.98 28.52 25.56
N ILE A 136 -8.91 27.19 25.42
CA ILE A 136 -9.35 26.48 24.21
C ILE A 136 -10.87 26.44 24.15
N ASN A 137 -11.44 26.81 23.00
CA ASN A 137 -12.87 26.75 22.74
C ASN A 137 -13.19 25.67 21.70
N LYS A 138 -14.16 24.80 22.00
CA LYS A 138 -14.53 23.65 21.17
C LYS A 138 -15.67 23.92 20.17
N HIS A 139 -16.20 25.14 20.14
CA HIS A 139 -17.28 25.51 19.23
C HIS A 139 -16.84 25.36 17.75
N SER A 140 -17.75 24.93 16.87
CA SER A 140 -17.44 24.57 15.48
C SER A 140 -16.83 25.73 14.68
N ASN A 141 -17.29 26.95 14.99
CA ASN A 141 -16.96 28.20 14.30
C ASN A 141 -15.72 28.90 14.87
N VAL A 142 -15.08 28.33 15.90
CA VAL A 142 -13.90 28.92 16.51
C VAL A 142 -12.64 28.40 15.87
N VAL A 143 -11.75 29.34 15.52
CA VAL A 143 -10.36 29.06 15.20
C VAL A 143 -9.52 29.34 16.44
N ASN A 144 -8.99 28.30 17.08
CA ASN A 144 -8.10 28.47 18.24
C ASN A 144 -6.72 28.93 17.77
N PHE A 145 -6.32 30.12 18.20
CA PHE A 145 -5.10 30.80 17.79
C PHE A 145 -3.99 30.68 18.84
N PHE A 146 -2.81 30.25 18.39
CA PHE A 146 -1.62 30.02 19.19
C PHE A 146 -0.43 30.86 18.67
N PRO A 147 -0.25 32.08 19.20
CA PRO A 147 0.93 32.91 18.93
C PRO A 147 2.11 32.42 19.77
N VAL A 148 2.91 31.51 19.22
CA VAL A 148 3.98 30.79 19.93
C VAL A 148 5.07 31.74 20.45
N HIS A 149 5.39 32.80 19.69
CA HIS A 149 6.44 33.76 20.03
C HIS A 149 5.92 35.02 20.73
N GLY A 150 4.65 35.01 21.16
CA GLY A 150 3.96 36.19 21.67
C GLY A 150 3.22 36.95 20.57
N HIS A 151 2.53 38.01 20.96
CA HIS A 151 1.63 38.76 20.07
C HIS A 151 1.63 40.26 20.41
N ILE A 152 1.53 41.12 19.39
CA ILE A 152 1.57 42.58 19.60
C ILE A 152 0.44 43.11 20.50
N ASP A 153 -0.75 42.52 20.43
CA ASP A 153 -1.91 42.90 21.26
C ASP A 153 -1.92 42.26 22.67
N THR A 154 -0.84 41.59 23.08
CA THR A 154 -0.70 41.06 24.45
C THR A 154 0.43 41.78 25.20
N PRO A 155 0.18 43.01 25.71
CA PRO A 155 1.19 43.87 26.33
C PRO A 155 1.90 43.24 27.54
N ASP A 156 1.20 42.37 28.27
CA ASP A 156 1.72 41.79 29.52
C ASP A 156 2.61 40.56 29.29
N LYS A 157 2.79 40.12 28.04
CA LYS A 157 3.66 38.99 27.68
C LYS A 157 4.88 39.46 26.91
N GLU A 158 6.04 38.90 27.24
CA GLU A 158 7.29 39.11 26.50
C GLU A 158 7.29 38.34 25.17
N TYR A 159 8.00 38.88 24.18
CA TYR A 159 8.23 38.20 22.92
C TYR A 159 9.33 37.15 23.09
N ILE A 160 9.10 35.95 22.58
CA ILE A 160 10.07 34.86 22.67
C ILE A 160 10.86 34.84 21.37
N PHE A 161 12.15 35.19 21.43
CA PHE A 161 13.05 35.13 20.27
C PHE A 161 14.09 34.00 20.37
N ASP A 162 14.32 33.48 21.57
CA ASP A 162 15.37 32.51 21.85
C ASP A 162 14.91 31.06 21.63
N THR A 163 15.72 30.28 20.91
CA THR A 163 15.52 28.84 20.68
C THR A 163 15.68 28.01 21.96
N ILE A 164 16.40 28.51 22.97
CA ILE A 164 16.57 27.87 24.28
C ILE A 164 15.36 28.17 25.19
N GLN A 165 14.86 29.39 25.23
CA GLN A 165 13.56 29.69 25.88
C GLN A 165 12.39 28.92 25.22
N LEU A 166 12.39 28.74 23.89
CA LEU A 166 11.47 27.84 23.18
C LEU A 166 11.70 26.37 23.54
N ALA A 167 12.93 26.00 23.88
CA ALA A 167 13.25 24.66 24.33
C ALA A 167 12.72 24.35 25.72
N ASP A 168 12.80 25.32 26.65
CA ASP A 168 12.29 25.22 28.03
C ASP A 168 10.77 25.42 28.10
N THR A 169 10.20 26.29 27.27
CA THR A 169 8.75 26.35 27.01
C THR A 169 8.28 25.17 26.15
N GLY A 170 9.15 24.34 25.61
CA GLY A 170 8.83 23.07 24.94
C GLY A 170 8.74 21.88 25.89
N ASN A 171 8.79 22.10 27.21
CA ASN A 171 8.48 21.09 28.22
C ASN A 171 7.05 20.58 28.05
N ASP A 172 6.78 19.32 28.44
CA ASP A 172 5.47 18.67 28.32
C ASP A 172 4.32 19.42 29.06
N SER A 173 4.64 20.49 29.80
CA SER A 173 3.72 21.41 30.46
C SER A 173 3.23 22.60 29.61
N ASN A 174 3.79 22.87 28.43
CA ASN A 174 3.27 23.93 27.55
C ASN A 174 2.05 23.44 26.76
N ILE A 175 0.93 24.11 26.98
CA ILE A 175 -0.36 23.80 26.36
C ILE A 175 -0.28 23.88 24.83
N GLY A 176 0.46 24.82 24.24
CA GLY A 176 0.59 24.97 22.79
C GLY A 176 1.32 23.80 22.16
N PHE A 177 2.39 23.32 22.80
CA PHE A 177 3.15 22.15 22.35
C PHE A 177 2.31 20.88 22.41
N THR A 178 1.64 20.65 23.54
CA THR A 178 0.74 19.49 23.74
C THR A 178 -0.43 19.51 22.76
N VAL A 179 -1.01 20.67 22.50
CA VAL A 179 -2.11 20.81 21.53
C VAL A 179 -1.61 20.56 20.11
N LEU A 180 -0.45 21.11 19.71
CA LEU A 180 0.14 20.84 18.40
C LEU A 180 0.40 19.33 18.22
N MET A 181 0.96 18.66 19.23
CA MET A 181 1.16 17.21 19.23
C MET A 181 -0.14 16.45 18.97
N ASN A 182 -1.21 16.76 19.72
CA ASN A 182 -2.51 16.11 19.54
C ASN A 182 -3.11 16.42 18.15
N GLN A 183 -2.94 17.63 17.66
CA GLN A 183 -3.48 18.04 16.37
C GLN A 183 -2.78 17.37 15.19
N LEU A 184 -1.48 17.12 15.27
CA LEU A 184 -0.74 16.32 14.29
C LEU A 184 -1.25 14.86 14.21
N LEU A 185 -1.95 14.37 15.24
CA LEU A 185 -2.58 13.04 15.25
C LEU A 185 -4.00 13.04 14.67
N GLU A 186 -4.72 14.16 14.80
CA GLU A 186 -6.15 14.23 14.50
C GLU A 186 -6.48 14.84 13.13
N ASN A 187 -5.79 15.93 12.75
CA ASN A 187 -6.13 16.69 11.56
C ASN A 187 -4.88 17.00 10.71
N PRO A 188 -4.98 16.99 9.37
CA PRO A 188 -3.92 17.49 8.49
C PRO A 188 -3.48 18.91 8.85
N ILE A 189 -2.20 19.23 8.62
CA ILE A 189 -1.64 20.55 8.88
C ILE A 189 -0.86 21.07 7.65
N ILE A 190 -0.94 22.37 7.41
CA ILE A 190 -0.13 23.06 6.39
C ILE A 190 0.85 24.02 7.05
N PHE A 191 2.15 23.82 6.80
CA PHE A 191 3.22 24.75 7.13
C PHE A 191 3.41 25.75 5.99
N MET A 192 3.22 27.04 6.28
CA MET A 192 3.34 28.14 5.30
C MET A 192 4.34 29.20 5.76
N GLY A 193 5.28 29.56 4.89
CA GLY A 193 6.26 30.60 5.18
C GLY A 193 7.15 30.31 6.40
N TYR A 194 7.28 29.03 6.76
CA TYR A 194 7.99 28.56 7.94
C TYR A 194 9.31 27.91 7.53
N SER A 195 10.43 28.45 7.96
CA SER A 195 11.76 27.99 7.55
C SER A 195 12.27 26.79 8.34
N PHE A 196 11.52 26.32 9.35
CA PHE A 196 11.92 25.17 10.17
C PHE A 196 13.24 25.39 10.95
N ASN A 197 13.62 26.66 11.18
CA ASN A 197 14.84 27.01 11.92
C ASN A 197 14.64 27.00 13.45
N ASP A 198 13.43 27.26 13.95
CA ASP A 198 13.13 27.10 15.38
C ASP A 198 12.69 25.65 15.69
N LEU A 199 12.95 25.25 16.94
CA LEU A 199 12.80 23.87 17.38
C LEU A 199 11.35 23.52 17.77
N PHE A 200 10.39 24.46 17.75
CA PHE A 200 9.06 24.23 18.33
C PHE A 200 8.28 23.14 17.56
N ALA A 201 8.00 23.39 16.28
CA ALA A 201 7.29 22.43 15.44
C ALA A 201 8.11 21.15 15.21
N TRP A 202 9.43 21.29 15.04
CA TRP A 202 10.33 20.14 14.84
C TRP A 202 10.34 19.17 16.01
N ARG A 203 10.35 19.68 17.25
CA ARG A 203 10.30 18.82 18.44
C ARG A 203 8.99 18.05 18.51
N ALA A 204 7.87 18.68 18.17
CA ALA A 204 6.58 18.01 18.15
C ALA A 204 6.58 16.87 17.12
N ILE A 205 6.99 17.17 15.89
CA ILE A 205 7.08 16.17 14.83
C ILE A 205 8.05 15.04 15.19
N LYS A 206 9.22 15.38 15.75
CA LYS A 206 10.22 14.38 16.18
C LYS A 206 9.68 13.49 17.29
N LYS A 207 9.04 14.03 18.33
CA LYS A 207 8.44 13.23 19.41
C LYS A 207 7.36 12.29 18.88
N LEU A 208 6.51 12.73 17.95
CA LEU A 208 5.50 11.86 17.34
C LEU A 208 6.09 10.78 16.45
N SER A 209 7.18 11.10 15.76
CA SER A 209 7.96 10.14 14.99
C SER A 209 8.56 9.07 15.91
N GLU A 210 9.19 9.47 17.02
CA GLU A 210 9.76 8.57 18.02
C GLU A 210 8.70 7.66 18.68
N ARG A 211 7.48 8.17 18.89
CA ARG A 211 6.35 7.39 19.43
C ARG A 211 5.64 6.53 18.38
N ASN A 212 5.99 6.68 17.11
CA ASN A 212 5.29 6.06 15.99
C ASN A 212 3.79 6.42 15.93
N GLU A 213 3.42 7.66 16.24
CA GLU A 213 2.00 8.05 16.38
C GLU A 213 1.45 8.89 15.21
N ASN A 214 2.28 9.47 14.33
CA ASN A 214 1.75 10.32 13.24
C ASN A 214 0.84 9.56 12.24
N ASN A 215 -0.35 10.08 11.98
CA ASN A 215 -1.37 9.46 11.12
C ASN A 215 -2.01 10.41 10.09
N THR A 216 -1.67 11.71 10.13
CA THR A 216 -2.29 12.73 9.28
C THR A 216 -1.30 13.27 8.26
N ASN A 217 -1.81 14.00 7.27
CA ASN A 217 -0.97 14.60 6.25
C ASN A 217 -0.32 15.88 6.78
N ILE A 218 1.02 15.92 6.76
CA ILE A 218 1.80 17.14 6.99
C ILE A 218 2.17 17.72 5.63
N TRP A 219 1.69 18.92 5.35
CA TRP A 219 1.98 19.66 4.13
C TRP A 219 2.99 20.76 4.39
N VAL A 220 3.94 20.94 3.48
CA VAL A 220 4.89 22.06 3.52
C VAL A 220 4.83 22.82 2.20
N LEU A 221 4.57 24.12 2.28
CA LEU A 221 4.65 25.03 1.15
C LEU A 221 6.10 25.52 0.97
N LEU A 222 6.69 25.19 -0.17
CA LEU A 222 8.03 25.63 -0.59
C LEU A 222 7.91 26.50 -1.83
N ARG A 223 8.72 27.55 -1.91
CA ARG A 223 8.86 28.32 -3.16
C ARG A 223 9.54 27.47 -4.23
N GLU A 224 9.30 27.78 -5.50
CA GLU A 224 9.92 27.05 -6.61
C GLU A 224 11.45 27.12 -6.55
N GLU A 225 12.02 28.23 -6.09
CA GLU A 225 13.47 28.39 -5.85
C GLU A 225 14.03 27.45 -4.78
N GLU A 226 13.17 26.85 -3.95
CA GLU A 226 13.51 25.93 -2.87
C GLU A 226 13.14 24.48 -3.20
N GLU A 227 12.90 24.16 -4.48
CA GLU A 227 12.51 22.83 -4.94
C GLU A 227 13.50 21.74 -4.50
N ASP A 228 14.80 22.04 -4.44
CA ASP A 228 15.82 21.09 -3.95
C ASP A 228 15.59 20.61 -2.51
N LYS A 229 14.90 21.41 -1.68
CA LYS A 229 14.54 21.03 -0.30
C LYS A 229 13.38 20.04 -0.24
N SER A 230 12.66 19.80 -1.35
CA SER A 230 11.54 18.86 -1.40
C SER A 230 11.97 17.46 -0.96
N ILE A 231 13.13 17.00 -1.43
CA ILE A 231 13.70 15.68 -1.13
C ILE A 231 13.81 15.47 0.39
N PHE A 232 14.29 16.49 1.12
CA PHE A 232 14.43 16.42 2.57
C PHE A 232 13.08 16.22 3.27
N PHE A 233 12.06 16.99 2.89
CA PHE A 233 10.74 16.88 3.52
C PHE A 233 10.01 15.59 3.12
N GLU A 234 10.17 15.13 1.88
CA GLU A 234 9.63 13.86 1.42
C GLU A 234 10.28 12.66 2.12
N GLN A 235 11.59 12.72 2.41
CA GLN A 235 12.28 11.71 3.24
C GLN A 235 11.74 11.64 4.67
N LEU A 236 11.18 12.74 5.18
CA LEU A 236 10.52 12.80 6.48
C LEU A 236 9.03 12.41 6.41
N GLY A 237 8.54 12.04 5.23
CA GLY A 237 7.15 11.64 4.98
C GLY A 237 6.17 12.80 4.83
N PHE A 238 6.65 14.03 4.65
CA PHE A 238 5.79 15.18 4.41
C PHE A 238 5.39 15.27 2.94
N LYS A 239 4.29 15.99 2.67
CA LYS A 239 3.82 16.29 1.33
C LYS A 239 4.23 17.71 0.96
N VAL A 240 4.85 17.86 -0.20
CA VAL A 240 5.37 19.17 -0.65
C VAL A 240 4.37 19.84 -1.58
N ILE A 241 4.15 21.13 -1.36
CA ILE A 241 3.42 22.05 -2.23
C ILE A 241 4.45 23.05 -2.75
N LEU A 242 4.67 23.08 -4.07
CA LEU A 242 5.53 24.07 -4.72
C LEU A 242 4.69 25.25 -5.20
N GLY A 243 5.02 26.44 -4.71
CA GLY A 243 4.31 27.70 -4.99
C GLY A 243 4.58 28.75 -3.91
N ASN A 244 3.97 29.93 -4.04
CA ASN A 244 4.03 30.96 -2.99
C ASN A 244 2.71 31.01 -2.18
N THR A 245 2.69 31.81 -1.11
CA THR A 245 1.51 31.99 -0.25
C THR A 245 0.30 32.47 -1.05
N SER A 246 0.49 33.42 -1.97
CA SER A 246 -0.56 33.96 -2.83
C SER A 246 -1.21 32.87 -3.71
N ASP A 247 -0.41 31.98 -4.31
CA ASP A 247 -0.89 30.90 -5.16
C ASP A 247 -1.75 29.89 -4.36
N LEU A 248 -1.39 29.58 -3.10
CA LEU A 248 -2.18 28.71 -2.21
C LEU A 248 -3.49 29.34 -1.77
N LEU A 249 -3.45 30.62 -1.44
CA LEU A 249 -4.65 31.37 -1.10
C LEU A 249 -5.62 31.45 -2.29
N GLU A 250 -5.09 31.58 -3.51
CA GLU A 250 -5.87 31.57 -4.75
C GLU A 250 -6.53 30.20 -4.99
N LEU A 251 -5.77 29.11 -4.84
CA LEU A 251 -6.33 27.75 -4.91
C LEU A 251 -7.47 27.54 -3.91
N ILE A 252 -7.35 28.03 -2.67
CA ILE A 252 -8.42 27.95 -1.66
C ILE A 252 -9.66 28.74 -2.10
N GLY A 253 -9.46 29.85 -2.80
CA GLY A 253 -10.52 30.65 -3.42
C GLY A 253 -11.26 29.95 -4.57
N GLU A 254 -10.65 28.95 -5.19
CA GLU A 254 -11.24 28.20 -6.30
C GLU A 254 -11.91 26.88 -5.87
N ILE A 255 -11.71 26.43 -4.62
CA ILE A 255 -12.24 25.15 -4.15
C ILE A 255 -13.73 25.22 -3.84
N ASP A 256 -14.50 24.29 -4.42
CA ASP A 256 -15.89 24.08 -4.05
C ASP A 256 -15.99 23.36 -2.69
N PHE A 257 -16.69 23.98 -1.74
CA PHE A 257 -17.00 23.40 -0.45
C PHE A 257 -18.39 22.76 -0.53
N PRO A 258 -18.52 21.43 -0.43
CA PRO A 258 -19.82 20.77 -0.48
C PRO A 258 -20.69 21.18 0.71
N ASP A 259 -21.97 21.43 0.44
CA ASP A 259 -22.97 21.75 1.46
C ASP A 259 -23.04 20.64 2.52
N GLU A 260 -22.98 21.01 3.81
CA GLU A 260 -23.08 20.06 4.94
C GLU A 260 -24.40 19.26 4.97
N LYS A 261 -25.38 19.64 4.14
CA LYS A 261 -26.71 19.02 4.07
C LYS A 261 -26.75 17.62 3.45
N ILE A 262 -25.66 17.10 2.88
CA ILE A 262 -25.63 15.75 2.27
C ILE A 262 -25.33 14.64 3.31
N ALA A 263 -25.22 14.97 4.61
CA ALA A 263 -24.98 13.96 5.64
C ALA A 263 -26.28 13.38 6.22
N LYS A 264 -26.62 12.17 5.75
CA LYS A 264 -27.36 11.06 6.41
C LYS A 264 -28.57 10.56 5.63
N ALA A 265 -28.34 9.54 4.80
CA ALA A 265 -29.27 8.43 4.66
C ALA A 265 -28.52 7.14 5.04
N ASN A 266 -28.46 6.85 6.34
CA ASN A 266 -27.88 5.62 6.88
C ASN A 266 -28.78 4.41 6.57
N LYS A 267 -28.85 4.00 5.30
CA LYS A 267 -29.04 2.58 4.97
C LYS A 267 -27.69 2.08 4.47
N LYS A 268 -27.06 1.19 5.23
CA LYS A 268 -25.87 0.49 4.74
C LYS A 268 -26.26 -0.21 3.45
N LEU A 269 -25.67 0.20 2.34
CA LEU A 269 -26.04 -0.26 1.01
C LEU A 269 -25.62 -1.72 0.82
N LEU A 270 -24.46 -2.08 1.37
CA LEU A 270 -23.90 -3.43 1.40
C LEU A 270 -23.29 -3.74 2.80
N PRO A 271 -24.11 -3.96 3.84
CA PRO A 271 -23.63 -4.11 5.21
C PRO A 271 -22.61 -5.23 5.39
N GLU A 272 -22.78 -6.35 4.68
CA GLU A 272 -21.93 -7.54 4.67
C GLU A 272 -20.50 -7.30 4.17
N TYR A 273 -20.28 -6.22 3.42
CA TYR A 273 -18.96 -5.83 2.91
C TYR A 273 -18.40 -4.58 3.62
N SER A 274 -19.08 -4.07 4.65
CA SER A 274 -18.65 -2.88 5.39
C SER A 274 -17.60 -3.23 6.45
N TYR A 275 -16.54 -2.43 6.56
CA TYR A 275 -15.50 -2.67 7.58
C TYR A 275 -16.02 -2.57 9.02
N GLN A 276 -17.13 -1.86 9.25
CA GLN A 276 -17.76 -1.76 10.57
C GLN A 276 -18.25 -3.11 11.10
N GLU A 277 -18.75 -3.98 10.23
CA GLU A 277 -19.10 -5.35 10.63
C GLU A 277 -17.83 -6.15 10.92
N SER A 278 -16.77 -5.95 10.12
CA SER A 278 -15.47 -6.59 10.36
C SER A 278 -14.83 -6.18 11.70
N ILE A 279 -14.93 -4.92 12.12
CA ILE A 279 -14.35 -4.44 13.39
C ILE A 279 -14.95 -5.18 14.59
N LYS A 280 -16.27 -5.42 14.59
CA LYS A 280 -16.97 -6.05 15.73
C LYS A 280 -16.43 -7.46 16.01
N THR A 281 -15.94 -8.14 14.99
CA THR A 281 -15.43 -9.51 15.09
C THR A 281 -13.92 -9.59 15.21
N THR A 282 -13.20 -8.51 14.91
CA THR A 282 -11.75 -8.51 14.88
C THR A 282 -11.15 -8.60 16.28
N PRO A 283 -10.34 -9.62 16.58
CA PRO A 283 -9.67 -9.73 17.86
C PRO A 283 -8.57 -8.67 18.00
N HIS A 284 -8.40 -8.15 19.21
CA HIS A 284 -7.23 -7.34 19.54
C HIS A 284 -5.98 -8.22 19.48
N ARG A 285 -5.04 -7.84 18.62
CA ARG A 285 -3.73 -8.50 18.46
C ARG A 285 -2.60 -7.54 18.76
N ARG A 286 -1.46 -8.09 19.17
CA ARG A 286 -0.25 -7.32 19.44
C ARG A 286 0.34 -6.83 18.12
N VAL A 287 1.10 -5.74 18.13
CA VAL A 287 1.74 -5.25 16.90
C VAL A 287 2.84 -6.22 16.43
N GLU A 288 3.49 -6.93 17.35
CA GLU A 288 4.46 -7.99 17.08
C GLU A 288 3.89 -9.06 16.15
N ASP A 289 2.62 -9.42 16.33
CA ASP A 289 1.97 -10.46 15.54
C ASP A 289 1.98 -10.11 14.03
N PHE A 290 1.83 -8.82 13.67
CA PHE A 290 1.94 -8.39 12.27
C PHE A 290 3.34 -8.65 11.70
N TYR A 291 4.39 -8.28 12.44
CA TYR A 291 5.78 -8.49 12.03
C TYR A 291 6.18 -9.97 12.05
N GLU A 292 5.58 -10.77 12.93
CA GLU A 292 5.71 -12.23 12.97
C GLU A 292 4.92 -12.94 11.84
N GLY A 293 4.33 -12.17 10.93
CA GLY A 293 3.74 -12.67 9.70
C GLY A 293 2.24 -12.98 9.77
N PHE A 294 1.52 -12.54 10.80
CA PHE A 294 0.06 -12.63 10.82
C PHE A 294 -0.59 -11.56 9.92
N GLU A 295 -1.81 -11.83 9.45
CA GLU A 295 -2.57 -10.85 8.64
C GLU A 295 -2.90 -9.59 9.47
N PRO A 296 -2.89 -8.39 8.87
CA PRO A 296 -3.23 -7.15 9.57
C PRO A 296 -4.67 -7.19 10.09
N THR A 297 -4.88 -6.64 11.27
CA THR A 297 -6.20 -6.52 11.90
C THR A 297 -6.71 -5.08 11.86
N TRP A 298 -8.03 -4.89 11.84
CA TRP A 298 -8.61 -3.55 11.90
C TRP A 298 -8.16 -2.74 13.12
N ASN A 299 -7.98 -3.39 14.29
CA ASN A 299 -7.47 -2.71 15.47
C ASN A 299 -6.07 -2.10 15.24
N GLN A 300 -5.14 -2.86 14.65
CA GLN A 300 -3.79 -2.36 14.36
C GLN A 300 -3.79 -1.20 13.34
N ILE A 301 -4.75 -1.21 12.40
CA ILE A 301 -4.92 -0.13 11.41
C ILE A 301 -5.51 1.12 12.06
N ILE A 302 -6.55 0.98 12.88
CA ILE A 302 -7.23 2.09 13.57
C ILE A 302 -6.30 2.76 14.58
N GLN A 303 -5.52 1.96 15.32
CA GLN A 303 -4.54 2.45 16.30
C GLN A 303 -3.25 2.95 15.64
N SER A 304 -3.15 2.93 14.31
CA SER A 304 -1.98 3.37 13.56
C SER A 304 -0.67 2.70 13.97
N SER A 305 -0.75 1.48 14.50
CA SER A 305 0.40 0.69 14.92
C SER A 305 1.23 0.18 13.73
N ILE A 306 0.60 0.13 12.55
CA ILE A 306 1.25 -0.22 11.28
C ILE A 306 1.34 1.04 10.43
N LYS A 307 2.56 1.51 10.15
CA LYS A 307 2.78 2.72 9.35
C LYS A 307 2.41 2.54 7.87
N PRO A 308 1.79 3.57 7.25
CA PRO A 308 1.45 3.53 5.84
C PRO A 308 2.69 3.72 4.98
N LEU A 309 2.81 2.94 3.91
CA LEU A 309 3.86 3.13 2.90
C LEU A 309 3.59 4.38 2.08
N SER A 310 4.65 4.99 1.54
CA SER A 310 4.57 6.17 0.66
C SER A 310 3.56 6.01 -0.48
N THR A 311 3.43 4.80 -1.02
CA THR A 311 2.48 4.45 -2.09
C THR A 311 1.01 4.70 -1.72
N LEU A 312 0.63 4.66 -0.44
CA LEU A 312 -0.75 4.88 -0.01
C LEU A 312 -1.27 6.25 -0.47
N SER A 313 -0.45 7.31 -0.37
CA SER A 313 -0.86 8.65 -0.78
C SER A 313 -1.06 8.78 -2.29
N SER A 314 -0.24 8.06 -3.08
CA SER A 314 -0.37 8.01 -4.53
C SER A 314 -1.67 7.32 -4.96
N VAL A 315 -1.99 6.19 -4.30
CA VAL A 315 -3.24 5.47 -4.54
C VAL A 315 -4.43 6.33 -4.12
N GLU A 316 -4.37 6.95 -2.95
CA GLU A 316 -5.42 7.83 -2.42
C GLU A 316 -5.74 9.00 -3.38
N ASP A 317 -4.70 9.63 -3.96
CA ASP A 317 -4.86 10.70 -4.95
C ASP A 317 -5.60 10.23 -6.21
N LYS A 318 -5.22 9.08 -6.76
CA LYS A 318 -5.91 8.45 -7.91
C LYS A 318 -7.36 8.07 -7.57
N VAL A 319 -7.63 7.66 -6.33
CA VAL A 319 -9.00 7.35 -5.89
C VAL A 319 -9.85 8.61 -5.89
N TYR A 320 -9.36 9.73 -5.36
CA TYR A 320 -10.08 11.00 -5.38
C TYR A 320 -10.31 11.55 -6.81
N MET A 321 -9.46 11.17 -7.78
CA MET A 321 -9.72 11.43 -9.21
C MET A 321 -10.85 10.59 -9.82
N GLY A 322 -11.49 9.69 -9.04
CA GLY A 322 -12.55 8.80 -9.51
C GLY A 322 -12.06 7.66 -10.42
N LYS A 323 -10.76 7.35 -10.39
CA LYS A 323 -10.16 6.33 -11.27
C LYS A 323 -10.36 4.93 -10.70
N ASN A 324 -10.59 3.96 -11.59
CA ASN A 324 -10.47 2.55 -11.23
C ASN A 324 -8.99 2.18 -11.19
N ILE A 325 -8.54 1.47 -10.15
CA ILE A 325 -7.12 1.20 -9.91
C ILE A 325 -6.94 -0.27 -9.59
N VAL A 326 -5.85 -0.88 -10.06
CA VAL A 326 -5.38 -2.17 -9.58
C VAL A 326 -3.99 -2.03 -8.96
N ILE A 327 -3.90 -2.39 -7.69
CA ILE A 327 -2.66 -2.45 -6.92
C ILE A 327 -2.10 -3.86 -7.03
N THR A 328 -0.93 -4.00 -7.63
CA THR A 328 -0.27 -5.29 -7.78
C THR A 328 1.00 -5.40 -6.96
N GLY A 329 1.40 -6.63 -6.65
CA GLY A 329 2.70 -6.89 -6.06
C GLY A 329 2.88 -8.35 -5.68
N MET A 330 4.07 -8.72 -5.24
CA MET A 330 4.35 -10.06 -4.75
C MET A 330 3.55 -10.39 -3.49
N ILE A 331 3.48 -11.67 -3.15
CA ILE A 331 2.91 -12.10 -1.87
C ILE A 331 3.67 -11.38 -0.73
N PHE A 332 2.94 -10.91 0.28
CA PHE A 332 3.47 -10.16 1.44
C PHE A 332 4.08 -8.78 1.13
N SER A 333 3.76 -8.18 -0.02
CA SER A 333 4.14 -6.81 -0.36
C SER A 333 3.33 -5.71 0.37
N GLY A 334 2.40 -6.06 1.26
CA GLY A 334 1.56 -5.08 1.98
C GLY A 334 0.29 -4.61 1.26
N LYS A 335 -0.14 -5.26 0.18
CA LYS A 335 -1.37 -4.90 -0.59
C LYS A 335 -2.60 -4.78 0.30
N THR A 336 -2.93 -5.84 1.04
CA THR A 336 -4.10 -5.87 1.94
C THR A 336 -3.97 -4.83 3.04
N THR A 337 -2.75 -4.59 3.56
CA THR A 337 -2.48 -3.53 4.56
C THR A 337 -2.79 -2.14 4.00
N ILE A 338 -2.28 -1.81 2.80
CA ILE A 338 -2.57 -0.54 2.12
C ILE A 338 -4.07 -0.40 1.87
N ALA A 339 -4.74 -1.47 1.45
CA ALA A 339 -6.17 -1.45 1.19
C ALA A 339 -7.01 -1.18 2.45
N MET A 340 -6.65 -1.78 3.59
CA MET A 340 -7.30 -1.52 4.87
C MET A 340 -7.04 -0.09 5.35
N GLN A 341 -5.80 0.41 5.23
CA GLN A 341 -5.45 1.79 5.58
C GLN A 341 -6.20 2.80 4.70
N LEU A 342 -6.29 2.54 3.39
CA LEU A 342 -7.04 3.34 2.44
C LEU A 342 -8.53 3.36 2.78
N MET A 343 -9.13 2.19 3.02
CA MET A 343 -10.53 2.06 3.41
C MET A 343 -10.84 2.88 4.67
N TYR A 344 -9.99 2.78 5.68
CA TYR A 344 -10.13 3.54 6.92
C TYR A 344 -10.07 5.06 6.68
N ARG A 345 -9.10 5.55 5.89
CA ARG A 345 -8.97 6.96 5.55
C ARG A 345 -10.18 7.49 4.76
N LEU A 346 -10.62 6.77 3.74
CA LEU A 346 -11.78 7.14 2.93
C LEU A 346 -13.06 7.19 3.79
N HIS A 347 -13.22 6.24 4.70
CA HIS A 347 -14.34 6.23 5.64
C HIS A 347 -14.33 7.44 6.59
N GLN A 348 -13.17 7.80 7.16
CA GLN A 348 -13.02 9.01 7.96
C GLN A 348 -13.40 10.30 7.22
N LYS A 349 -13.31 10.28 5.87
CA LYS A 349 -13.73 11.36 4.98
C LYS A 349 -15.19 11.22 4.49
N ASN A 350 -16.00 10.41 5.18
CA ASN A 350 -17.41 10.12 4.91
C ASN A 350 -17.69 9.54 3.52
N MET A 351 -16.74 8.79 2.94
CA MET A 351 -16.97 8.08 1.68
C MET A 351 -17.50 6.67 1.96
N GLU A 352 -18.45 6.20 1.13
CA GLU A 352 -18.90 4.82 1.20
C GLU A 352 -17.89 3.88 0.54
N VAL A 353 -17.32 2.99 1.34
CA VAL A 353 -16.31 2.02 0.91
C VAL A 353 -16.66 0.63 1.42
N TYR A 354 -16.53 -0.36 0.55
CA TYR A 354 -16.81 -1.77 0.80
C TYR A 354 -15.58 -2.63 0.46
N PHE A 355 -15.38 -3.74 1.17
CA PHE A 355 -14.24 -4.63 0.98
C PHE A 355 -14.70 -6.07 0.67
N LEU A 356 -14.30 -6.57 -0.49
CA LEU A 356 -14.53 -7.95 -0.93
C LEU A 356 -13.19 -8.67 -0.94
N LYS A 357 -13.12 -9.84 -0.29
CA LYS A 357 -11.85 -10.60 -0.21
C LYS A 357 -11.51 -11.37 -1.49
N ASN A 358 -12.52 -11.60 -2.34
CA ASN A 358 -12.36 -12.25 -3.64
C ASN A 358 -13.21 -11.50 -4.66
N SER A 359 -12.90 -11.69 -5.94
CA SER A 359 -13.75 -11.17 -7.01
C SER A 359 -15.16 -11.75 -6.90
N PRO A 360 -16.20 -10.92 -7.10
CA PRO A 360 -17.57 -11.39 -7.09
C PRO A 360 -17.83 -12.30 -8.30
N THR A 361 -18.73 -13.25 -8.10
CA THR A 361 -19.42 -13.95 -9.19
C THR A 361 -20.27 -12.98 -10.01
N GLU A 362 -20.75 -13.42 -11.18
CA GLU A 362 -21.65 -12.59 -11.99
C GLU A 362 -22.92 -12.20 -11.22
N GLU A 363 -23.44 -13.11 -10.39
CA GLU A 363 -24.68 -12.86 -9.66
C GLU A 363 -24.48 -11.95 -8.45
N GLU A 364 -23.36 -12.08 -7.74
CA GLU A 364 -22.96 -11.11 -6.71
C GLU A 364 -22.73 -9.73 -7.32
N ALA A 365 -22.10 -9.64 -8.50
CA ALA A 365 -21.91 -8.38 -9.20
C ALA A 365 -23.25 -7.73 -9.60
N LYS A 366 -24.20 -8.51 -10.14
CA LYS A 366 -25.55 -8.01 -10.46
C LYS A 366 -26.30 -7.53 -9.21
N TYR A 367 -26.20 -8.26 -8.10
CA TYR A 367 -26.76 -7.84 -6.81
C TYR A 367 -26.18 -6.50 -6.37
N ILE A 368 -24.85 -6.34 -6.36
CA ILE A 368 -24.18 -5.08 -6.02
C ILE A 368 -24.68 -3.93 -6.92
N ILE A 369 -24.74 -4.14 -8.24
CA ILE A 369 -25.19 -3.12 -9.20
C ILE A 369 -26.63 -2.69 -8.90
N ASN A 370 -27.52 -3.66 -8.68
CA ASN A 370 -28.94 -3.40 -8.40
C ASN A 370 -29.13 -2.67 -7.06
N SER A 371 -28.38 -3.07 -6.04
CA SER A 371 -28.39 -2.41 -4.72
C SER A 371 -27.95 -0.95 -4.84
N VAL A 372 -26.90 -0.64 -5.60
CA VAL A 372 -26.42 0.74 -5.78
C VAL A 372 -27.42 1.58 -6.59
N LYS A 373 -27.90 1.06 -7.73
CA LYS A 373 -28.87 1.77 -8.57
C LYS A 373 -30.18 2.06 -7.84
N GLY A 374 -30.64 1.15 -6.99
CA GLY A 374 -31.89 1.30 -6.24
C GLY A 374 -31.90 2.49 -5.26
N HIS A 375 -30.72 2.97 -4.84
CA HIS A 375 -30.58 4.07 -3.88
C HIS A 375 -30.41 5.46 -4.53
N GLN A 376 -30.30 5.55 -5.86
CA GLN A 376 -30.19 6.83 -6.59
C GLN A 376 -29.13 7.79 -6.02
N LEU A 377 -27.91 7.28 -5.82
CA LEU A 377 -26.82 8.06 -5.24
C LEU A 377 -26.23 9.04 -6.25
N ASP A 378 -25.90 10.25 -5.79
CA ASP A 378 -25.16 11.27 -6.56
C ASP A 378 -23.64 11.02 -6.61
N TYR A 379 -23.17 9.93 -5.99
CA TYR A 379 -21.78 9.52 -5.95
C TYR A 379 -21.65 8.02 -6.22
N LYS A 380 -20.42 7.58 -6.54
CA LYS A 380 -20.10 6.17 -6.75
C LYS A 380 -19.51 5.58 -5.47
N PRO A 381 -20.14 4.57 -4.85
CA PRO A 381 -19.50 3.83 -3.78
C PRO A 381 -18.20 3.16 -4.28
N ILE A 382 -17.23 3.06 -3.38
CA ILE A 382 -15.94 2.44 -3.67
C ILE A 382 -15.98 0.98 -3.26
N ILE A 383 -15.58 0.08 -4.16
CA ILE A 383 -15.45 -1.35 -3.87
C ILE A 383 -13.98 -1.73 -4.00
N ILE A 384 -13.38 -2.07 -2.86
CA ILE A 384 -12.06 -2.66 -2.77
C ILE A 384 -12.20 -4.17 -2.91
N ILE A 385 -11.45 -4.78 -3.82
CA ILE A 385 -11.54 -6.21 -4.14
C ILE A 385 -10.15 -6.82 -4.01
N ASP A 386 -9.93 -7.63 -2.97
CA ASP A 386 -8.78 -8.52 -2.90
C ASP A 386 -8.99 -9.73 -3.83
N ASP A 387 -7.88 -10.33 -4.28
CA ASP A 387 -7.86 -11.34 -5.34
C ASP A 387 -8.72 -10.95 -6.56
N PHE A 388 -8.46 -9.74 -7.09
CA PHE A 388 -9.21 -9.07 -8.16
C PHE A 388 -9.30 -9.86 -9.49
N CYS A 389 -8.39 -10.78 -9.75
CA CYS A 389 -8.36 -11.58 -10.97
C CYS A 389 -8.95 -12.99 -10.78
N SER A 390 -9.49 -13.30 -9.60
CA SER A 390 -10.05 -14.63 -9.33
C SER A 390 -11.26 -14.94 -10.20
N THR A 391 -12.14 -13.97 -10.47
CA THR A 391 -13.33 -14.14 -11.32
C THR A 391 -13.53 -12.92 -12.20
N VAL A 392 -13.13 -13.03 -13.46
CA VAL A 392 -13.07 -11.87 -14.37
C VAL A 392 -14.45 -11.36 -14.79
N SER A 393 -15.44 -12.24 -14.96
CA SER A 393 -16.74 -11.83 -15.49
C SER A 393 -17.52 -10.92 -14.54
N GLY A 394 -17.52 -11.20 -13.23
CA GLY A 394 -18.14 -10.31 -12.24
C GLY A 394 -17.48 -8.93 -12.19
N ILE A 395 -16.15 -8.87 -12.33
CA ILE A 395 -15.40 -7.61 -12.41
C ILE A 395 -15.76 -6.81 -13.66
N GLU A 396 -15.82 -7.47 -14.82
CA GLU A 396 -16.21 -6.80 -16.07
C GLU A 396 -17.62 -6.22 -15.97
N LEU A 397 -18.56 -6.93 -15.36
CA LEU A 397 -19.93 -6.42 -15.14
C LEU A 397 -19.93 -5.16 -14.27
N LEU A 398 -19.16 -5.16 -13.16
CA LEU A 398 -19.04 -3.98 -12.30
C LEU A 398 -18.43 -2.79 -13.07
N LEU A 399 -17.33 -3.01 -13.81
CA LEU A 399 -16.68 -1.96 -14.61
C LEU A 399 -17.59 -1.43 -15.72
N GLN A 400 -18.33 -2.30 -16.41
CA GLN A 400 -19.29 -1.92 -17.45
C GLN A 400 -20.44 -1.07 -16.89
N SER A 401 -20.92 -1.41 -15.70
CA SER A 401 -22.05 -0.71 -15.08
C SER A 401 -21.72 0.75 -14.74
N ASN A 402 -20.44 1.05 -14.46
CA ASN A 402 -19.93 2.35 -14.07
C ASN A 402 -20.65 2.99 -12.85
N VAL A 403 -21.40 2.21 -12.06
CA VAL A 403 -22.12 2.70 -10.86
C VAL A 403 -21.27 2.70 -9.60
N VAL A 404 -20.12 2.02 -9.64
CA VAL A 404 -19.15 1.93 -8.54
C VAL A 404 -17.76 2.28 -9.05
N GLN A 405 -16.89 2.72 -8.14
CA GLN A 405 -15.46 2.83 -8.38
C GLN A 405 -14.77 1.57 -7.84
N ILE A 406 -13.83 1.00 -8.58
CA ILE A 406 -13.18 -0.25 -8.23
C ILE A 406 -11.71 -0.04 -7.89
N ILE A 407 -11.28 -0.66 -6.78
CA ILE A 407 -9.88 -0.75 -6.37
C ILE A 407 -9.54 -2.24 -6.23
N GLY A 408 -8.85 -2.81 -7.20
CA GLY A 408 -8.44 -4.21 -7.21
C GLY A 408 -7.09 -4.44 -6.55
N LEU A 409 -6.91 -5.57 -5.88
CA LEU A 409 -5.62 -6.04 -5.37
C LEU A 409 -5.32 -7.40 -5.98
N ASP A 410 -4.14 -7.59 -6.55
CA ASP A 410 -3.71 -8.92 -6.99
C ASP A 410 -2.19 -9.07 -7.07
N ARG A 411 -1.75 -10.27 -7.42
CA ARG A 411 -0.39 -10.55 -7.84
C ARG A 411 -0.19 -10.01 -9.24
N PHE A 412 1.00 -9.47 -9.46
CA PHE A 412 1.40 -8.90 -10.74
C PHE A 412 1.07 -9.81 -11.94
N TYR A 413 1.52 -11.07 -11.90
CA TYR A 413 1.34 -12.01 -13.01
C TYR A 413 -0.12 -12.36 -13.30
N ASN A 414 -0.99 -12.35 -12.27
CA ASN A 414 -2.41 -12.58 -12.44
C ASN A 414 -3.03 -11.42 -13.23
N TYR A 415 -2.73 -10.19 -12.83
CA TYR A 415 -3.21 -9.00 -13.51
C TYR A 415 -2.66 -8.89 -14.94
N ASP A 416 -1.36 -9.08 -15.15
CA ASP A 416 -0.72 -8.99 -16.47
C ASP A 416 -1.40 -9.92 -17.50
N SER A 417 -1.73 -11.15 -17.08
CA SER A 417 -2.42 -12.12 -17.94
C SER A 417 -3.85 -11.70 -18.35
N LEU A 418 -4.47 -10.79 -17.61
CA LEU A 418 -5.87 -10.39 -17.78
C LEU A 418 -6.06 -8.89 -18.10
N GLN A 419 -5.00 -8.08 -18.05
CA GLN A 419 -5.04 -6.62 -18.17
C GLN A 419 -5.78 -6.17 -19.44
N HIS A 420 -5.60 -6.88 -20.55
CA HIS A 420 -6.26 -6.60 -21.82
C HIS A 420 -7.79 -6.55 -21.73
N ARG A 421 -8.40 -7.34 -20.83
CA ARG A 421 -9.85 -7.34 -20.60
C ARG A 421 -10.32 -6.05 -19.92
N PHE A 422 -9.41 -5.42 -19.18
CA PHE A 422 -9.68 -4.23 -18.38
C PHE A 422 -9.28 -2.92 -19.09
N MET A 423 -8.45 -2.96 -20.13
CA MET A 423 -7.95 -1.78 -20.86
C MET A 423 -9.08 -0.86 -21.35
N LYS A 424 -10.17 -1.42 -21.89
CA LYS A 424 -11.33 -0.66 -22.35
C LYS A 424 -12.04 0.15 -21.26
N TYR A 425 -11.82 -0.18 -19.98
CA TYR A 425 -12.44 0.51 -18.84
C TYR A 425 -11.50 1.49 -18.14
N LYS A 426 -10.34 1.82 -18.77
CA LYS A 426 -9.36 2.79 -18.27
C LYS A 426 -8.91 2.51 -16.82
N VAL A 427 -8.69 1.23 -16.51
CA VAL A 427 -8.19 0.81 -15.20
C VAL A 427 -6.71 1.16 -15.10
N GLU A 428 -6.36 2.00 -14.12
CA GLU A 428 -4.97 2.33 -13.83
C GLU A 428 -4.29 1.23 -13.02
N TYR A 429 -2.97 1.26 -13.03
CA TYR A 429 -2.13 0.25 -12.43
C TYR A 429 -1.15 0.89 -11.44
N THR A 430 -0.79 0.18 -10.37
CA THR A 430 0.25 0.58 -9.41
C THR A 430 0.91 -0.66 -8.82
N GLU A 431 2.23 -0.75 -8.87
CA GLU A 431 3.03 -1.87 -8.37
C GLU A 431 3.66 -1.50 -7.02
N ILE A 432 3.72 -2.43 -6.07
CA ILE A 432 4.21 -2.17 -4.70
C ILE A 432 5.20 -3.23 -4.15
N THR A 433 5.88 -4.01 -4.99
CA THR A 433 6.80 -5.06 -4.54
C THR A 433 8.08 -4.48 -3.96
N GLU A 434 8.67 -3.51 -4.64
CA GLU A 434 9.91 -2.87 -4.21
C GLU A 434 9.65 -1.85 -3.11
N LEU A 435 10.52 -1.85 -2.10
CA LEU A 435 10.53 -0.82 -1.07
C LEU A 435 11.43 0.34 -1.47
N SER A 436 10.95 1.56 -1.22
CA SER A 436 11.83 2.73 -1.19
C SER A 436 12.73 2.69 0.06
N ASP A 437 13.89 3.34 0.01
CA ASP A 437 14.78 3.43 1.18
C ASP A 437 14.08 4.09 2.39
N VAL A 438 13.20 5.06 2.12
CA VAL A 438 12.38 5.74 3.13
C VAL A 438 11.41 4.76 3.78
N ASP A 439 10.66 4.00 2.98
CA ASP A 439 9.73 3.00 3.48
C ASP A 439 10.44 1.86 4.23
N ALA A 440 11.58 1.40 3.72
CA ALA A 440 12.36 0.34 4.36
C ALA A 440 12.94 0.80 5.71
N SER A 441 13.47 2.03 5.76
CA SER A 441 13.94 2.66 6.99
C SER A 441 12.82 2.78 8.02
N MET A 442 11.66 3.28 7.60
CA MET A 442 10.48 3.45 8.45
C MET A 442 9.96 2.12 9.00
N ILE A 443 9.82 1.09 8.16
CA ILE A 443 9.41 -0.25 8.61
C ILE A 443 10.39 -0.78 9.64
N TRP A 444 11.70 -0.69 9.37
CA TRP A 444 12.73 -1.19 10.29
C TRP A 444 12.67 -0.49 11.65
N ASP A 445 12.49 0.84 11.68
CA ASP A 445 12.39 1.60 12.93
C ASP A 445 11.18 1.17 13.77
N ASN A 446 10.07 0.84 13.10
CA ASN A 446 8.80 0.47 13.74
C ASN A 446 8.72 -0.99 14.23
N ILE A 447 9.66 -1.87 13.84
CA ILE A 447 9.68 -3.25 14.37
C ILE A 447 9.94 -3.20 15.90
N PRO A 448 9.14 -3.88 16.73
CA PRO A 448 9.33 -3.92 18.19
C PRO A 448 10.69 -4.47 18.61
N VAL A 449 11.32 -3.81 19.59
CA VAL A 449 12.65 -4.19 20.13
C VAL A 449 12.65 -5.62 20.70
N SER A 450 11.50 -6.08 21.20
CA SER A 450 11.30 -7.44 21.73
C SER A 450 11.62 -8.53 20.71
N ILE A 451 11.31 -8.31 19.43
CA ILE A 451 11.48 -9.30 18.34
C ILE A 451 12.59 -8.93 17.33
N LYS A 452 13.01 -7.66 17.32
CA LYS A 452 14.09 -7.14 16.46
C LYS A 452 15.43 -7.80 16.80
N ASN A 453 16.23 -8.10 15.79
CA ASN A 453 17.60 -8.59 15.96
C ASN A 453 18.60 -7.44 16.17
N ASN A 454 19.82 -7.80 16.56
CA ASN A 454 20.88 -6.83 16.85
C ASN A 454 21.74 -6.48 15.62
N ARG A 455 21.26 -6.73 14.38
CA ARG A 455 22.04 -6.41 13.17
C ARG A 455 21.99 -4.91 12.89
N PRO A 456 23.10 -4.31 12.39
CA PRO A 456 23.09 -2.91 11.98
C PRO A 456 22.03 -2.64 10.90
N LYS A 457 21.28 -1.54 11.05
CA LYS A 457 20.22 -1.11 10.11
C LYS A 457 20.72 -1.07 8.66
N SER A 458 21.87 -0.45 8.41
CA SER A 458 22.47 -0.34 7.07
C SER A 458 22.62 -1.69 6.37
N ARG A 459 23.17 -2.68 7.08
CA ARG A 459 23.38 -4.03 6.54
C ARG A 459 22.07 -4.78 6.25
N VAL A 460 21.01 -4.46 6.99
CA VAL A 460 19.69 -5.06 6.76
C VAL A 460 19.05 -4.44 5.52
N LEU A 461 19.10 -3.11 5.39
CA LEU A 461 18.55 -2.38 4.26
C LEU A 461 19.25 -2.76 2.94
N GLU A 462 20.59 -2.85 2.92
CA GLU A 462 21.38 -3.29 1.75
C GLU A 462 20.99 -4.68 1.22
N LYS A 463 20.39 -5.52 2.06
CA LYS A 463 20.04 -6.90 1.74
C LYS A 463 18.55 -7.12 1.49
N SER A 464 17.74 -6.08 1.56
CA SER A 464 16.29 -6.21 1.61
C SER A 464 15.67 -5.33 0.54
N SER A 465 15.15 -5.97 -0.51
CA SER A 465 14.48 -5.29 -1.61
C SER A 465 12.96 -5.25 -1.44
N THR A 466 12.41 -6.13 -0.59
CA THR A 466 10.98 -6.30 -0.36
C THR A 466 10.63 -6.27 1.13
N VAL A 467 9.35 -6.04 1.44
CA VAL A 467 8.81 -6.04 2.82
C VAL A 467 9.12 -7.35 3.56
N LEU A 468 8.93 -8.50 2.89
CA LEU A 468 9.16 -9.80 3.52
C LEU A 468 10.64 -10.01 3.85
N GLU A 469 11.54 -9.70 2.91
CA GLU A 469 12.99 -9.81 3.13
C GLU A 469 13.45 -8.90 4.27
N LEU A 470 12.94 -7.66 4.28
CA LEU A 470 13.25 -6.70 5.33
C LEU A 470 12.83 -7.23 6.70
N ILE A 471 11.60 -7.71 6.84
CA ILE A 471 11.10 -8.27 8.09
C ILE A 471 11.93 -9.50 8.49
N ASP A 472 12.08 -10.50 7.61
CA ASP A 472 12.82 -11.72 7.92
C ASP A 472 14.29 -11.43 8.31
N ASN A 473 14.94 -10.48 7.64
CA ASN A 473 16.31 -10.05 7.95
C ASN A 473 16.43 -9.20 9.21
N SER A 474 15.33 -8.62 9.69
CA SER A 474 15.25 -7.75 10.87
C SER A 474 14.86 -8.48 12.16
N LEU A 475 14.23 -9.67 12.05
CA LEU A 475 13.78 -10.42 13.22
C LEU A 475 14.86 -11.33 13.82
N LYS A 476 14.71 -11.65 15.11
CA LYS A 476 15.46 -12.73 15.79
C LYS A 476 15.11 -14.07 15.13
N LYS A 477 16.07 -15.00 15.11
CA LYS A 477 15.92 -16.29 14.40
C LYS A 477 14.71 -17.09 14.88
N ASP A 478 14.42 -17.08 16.18
CA ASP A 478 13.29 -17.82 16.75
C ASP A 478 11.93 -17.16 16.47
N GLU A 479 11.93 -15.87 16.13
CA GLU A 479 10.73 -15.11 15.76
C GLU A 479 10.41 -15.20 14.27
N GLN A 480 11.38 -15.61 13.44
CA GLN A 480 11.16 -15.84 12.02
C GLN A 480 10.11 -16.93 11.80
N VAL A 481 9.18 -16.65 10.88
CA VAL A 481 8.05 -17.56 10.55
C VAL A 481 8.54 -18.96 10.22
N LYS A 482 9.63 -19.06 9.46
CA LYS A 482 10.24 -20.33 9.07
C LYS A 482 10.58 -21.19 10.29
N SER A 483 11.23 -20.61 11.30
CA SER A 483 11.65 -21.31 12.51
C SER A 483 10.46 -21.76 13.37
N ARG A 484 9.45 -20.89 13.51
CA ARG A 484 8.25 -21.17 14.30
C ARG A 484 7.41 -22.30 13.69
N VAL A 485 7.20 -22.25 12.37
CA VAL A 485 6.51 -23.31 11.63
C VAL A 485 7.24 -24.64 11.80
N LYS A 486 8.58 -24.64 11.71
CA LYS A 486 9.37 -25.87 11.91
C LYS A 486 9.12 -26.50 13.28
N LYS A 487 9.26 -25.70 14.35
CA LYS A 487 9.04 -26.15 15.73
C LYS A 487 7.62 -26.70 15.93
N MET A 488 6.62 -26.03 15.36
CA MET A 488 5.23 -26.45 15.41
C MET A 488 5.03 -27.81 14.72
N LEU A 489 5.52 -27.97 13.48
CA LEU A 489 5.45 -29.25 12.77
C LEU A 489 6.15 -30.37 13.54
N ASP A 490 7.33 -30.09 14.10
CA ASP A 490 8.08 -31.06 14.90
C ASP A 490 7.30 -31.49 16.17
N SER A 491 6.60 -30.56 16.83
CA SER A 491 5.79 -30.84 18.02
C SER A 491 4.53 -31.66 17.73
N LEU A 492 3.99 -31.60 16.51
CA LEU A 492 2.75 -32.27 16.12
C LEU A 492 2.99 -33.67 15.51
N LYS A 493 4.24 -34.07 15.24
CA LYS A 493 4.56 -35.39 14.69
C LYS A 493 4.04 -36.56 15.53
N SER A 494 3.89 -36.38 16.83
CA SER A 494 3.34 -37.38 17.75
C SER A 494 1.81 -37.50 17.70
N ASN A 495 1.12 -36.58 17.01
CA ASN A 495 -0.34 -36.53 16.89
C ASN A 495 -0.75 -36.44 15.41
N PRO A 496 -0.85 -37.58 14.69
CA PRO A 496 -1.11 -37.60 13.25
C PRO A 496 -2.36 -36.83 12.81
N ASP A 497 -3.48 -36.96 13.52
CA ASP A 497 -4.73 -36.27 13.16
C ASP A 497 -4.61 -34.73 13.24
N LEU A 498 -3.86 -34.23 14.23
CA LEU A 498 -3.62 -32.79 14.38
C LEU A 498 -2.67 -32.27 13.31
N LEU A 499 -1.65 -33.05 12.96
CA LEU A 499 -0.75 -32.72 11.85
C LEU A 499 -1.50 -32.73 10.51
N GLU A 500 -2.36 -33.72 10.28
CA GLU A 500 -3.17 -33.84 9.08
C GLU A 500 -4.17 -32.69 8.95
N LEU A 501 -4.87 -32.35 10.04
CA LEU A 501 -5.77 -31.19 10.10
C LEU A 501 -5.04 -29.87 9.82
N LEU A 502 -3.83 -29.69 10.35
CA LEU A 502 -3.00 -28.53 10.10
C LEU A 502 -2.62 -28.41 8.61
N VAL A 503 -2.15 -29.50 8.02
CA VAL A 503 -1.74 -29.53 6.61
C VAL A 503 -2.96 -29.33 5.70
N LEU A 504 -4.12 -29.89 6.06
CA LEU A 504 -5.39 -29.68 5.36
C LEU A 504 -5.79 -28.19 5.35
N ALA A 505 -5.74 -27.51 6.50
CA ALA A 505 -6.04 -26.09 6.57
C ALA A 505 -5.05 -25.24 5.78
N ALA A 506 -3.75 -25.57 5.84
CA ALA A 506 -2.73 -24.92 5.04
C ALA A 506 -2.98 -25.10 3.53
N TYR A 507 -3.42 -26.30 3.12
CA TYR A 507 -3.79 -26.60 1.74
C TYR A 507 -4.99 -25.78 1.28
N PHE A 508 -6.08 -25.73 2.05
CA PHE A 508 -7.27 -24.94 1.73
C PHE A 508 -6.96 -23.44 1.64
N GLN A 509 -6.21 -22.90 2.60
CA GLN A 509 -5.87 -21.48 2.62
C GLN A 509 -4.89 -21.09 1.51
N ARG A 510 -3.87 -21.92 1.21
CA ARG A 510 -3.02 -21.73 0.02
C ARG A 510 -3.88 -21.69 -1.25
N SER A 511 -4.91 -22.52 -1.29
CA SER A 511 -5.87 -22.60 -2.40
C SER A 511 -6.96 -21.53 -2.36
N LYS A 512 -6.85 -20.52 -1.49
CA LYS A 512 -7.80 -19.39 -1.36
C LYS A 512 -9.24 -19.83 -1.11
N SER A 513 -9.40 -20.88 -0.31
CA SER A 513 -10.68 -21.37 0.18
C SER A 513 -10.64 -21.52 1.71
N TYR A 514 -11.78 -21.88 2.28
CA TYR A 514 -11.99 -22.01 3.72
C TYR A 514 -12.26 -23.46 4.08
N LEU A 515 -11.80 -23.88 5.26
CA LEU A 515 -12.06 -25.21 5.77
C LEU A 515 -13.39 -25.22 6.51
N SER A 516 -14.45 -25.76 5.91
CA SER A 516 -15.78 -25.88 6.53
C SER A 516 -15.92 -27.16 7.34
N MET A 517 -16.94 -27.23 8.20
CA MET A 517 -17.28 -28.48 8.90
C MET A 517 -17.68 -29.58 7.92
N ASP A 518 -18.37 -29.25 6.83
CA ASP A 518 -18.73 -30.23 5.79
C ASP A 518 -17.49 -30.86 5.14
N VAL A 519 -16.47 -30.04 4.83
CA VAL A 519 -15.20 -30.53 4.31
C VAL A 519 -14.52 -31.45 5.32
N LEU A 520 -14.50 -31.07 6.61
CA LEU A 520 -13.89 -31.87 7.67
C LEU A 520 -14.57 -33.23 7.84
N ILE A 521 -15.89 -33.25 7.88
CA ILE A 521 -16.69 -34.48 7.99
C ILE A 521 -16.40 -35.41 6.80
N ALA A 522 -16.43 -34.86 5.58
CA ALA A 522 -16.14 -35.64 4.37
C ALA A 522 -14.67 -36.12 4.33
N TYR A 523 -13.73 -35.28 4.77
CA TYR A 523 -12.30 -35.59 4.75
C TYR A 523 -11.91 -36.67 5.76
N PHE A 524 -12.36 -36.55 7.01
CA PHE A 524 -12.07 -37.53 8.06
C PHE A 524 -12.97 -38.76 8.00
N GLU A 525 -13.99 -38.73 7.13
CA GLU A 525 -15.04 -39.76 7.07
C GLU A 525 -15.66 -40.00 8.47
N ASN A 526 -15.71 -38.94 9.28
CA ASN A 526 -16.14 -38.95 10.67
C ASN A 526 -17.41 -38.11 10.81
N THR A 527 -18.52 -38.76 11.16
CA THR A 527 -19.82 -38.12 11.36
C THR A 527 -19.97 -37.49 12.76
N ASN A 528 -19.04 -37.75 13.69
CA ASN A 528 -19.03 -37.18 15.03
C ASN A 528 -18.35 -35.80 15.04
N TYR A 529 -19.15 -34.75 14.80
CA TYR A 529 -18.66 -33.37 14.78
C TYR A 529 -17.97 -32.92 16.08
N LYS A 530 -18.27 -33.54 17.24
CA LYS A 530 -17.65 -33.16 18.52
C LYS A 530 -16.19 -33.55 18.60
N GLU A 531 -15.82 -34.69 18.02
CA GLU A 531 -14.42 -35.13 17.94
C GLU A 531 -13.61 -34.19 17.05
N LEU A 532 -14.15 -33.85 15.87
CA LEU A 532 -13.54 -32.87 14.97
C LEU A 532 -13.40 -31.51 15.64
N PHE A 533 -14.43 -31.05 16.35
CA PHE A 533 -14.36 -29.80 17.10
C PHE A 533 -13.29 -29.85 18.20
N SER A 534 -13.08 -31.00 18.84
CA SER A 534 -12.01 -31.18 19.83
C SER A 534 -10.61 -31.07 19.22
N LEU A 535 -10.41 -31.59 17.99
CA LEU A 535 -9.17 -31.44 17.24
C LEU A 535 -8.91 -29.98 16.86
N ILE A 536 -9.94 -29.31 16.33
CA ILE A 536 -9.88 -27.89 15.98
C ILE A 536 -9.53 -27.06 17.22
N LYS A 537 -10.18 -27.32 18.36
CA LYS A 537 -9.93 -26.60 19.61
C LYS A 537 -8.47 -26.73 20.06
N LYS A 538 -7.84 -27.90 19.89
CA LYS A 538 -6.41 -28.10 20.22
C LYS A 538 -5.47 -27.25 19.35
N LEU A 539 -5.83 -26.95 18.09
CA LEU A 539 -5.03 -26.10 17.20
C LEU A 539 -5.41 -24.61 17.24
N ARG A 540 -6.62 -24.29 17.70
CA ARG A 540 -7.20 -22.93 17.75
C ARG A 540 -6.34 -21.96 18.55
N ASP A 541 -5.78 -22.40 19.68
CA ASP A 541 -5.05 -21.52 20.57
C ASP A 541 -3.70 -21.07 19.99
N GLN A 542 -3.11 -21.85 19.07
CA GLN A 542 -1.78 -21.59 18.53
C GLN A 542 -1.80 -20.88 17.16
N ILE A 543 -2.64 -21.31 16.21
CA ILE A 543 -2.53 -20.86 14.81
C ILE A 543 -3.83 -20.89 13.98
N PHE A 544 -4.91 -21.49 14.48
CA PHE A 544 -6.22 -21.48 13.81
C PHE A 544 -7.11 -20.33 14.27
N SER A 545 -8.02 -19.89 13.41
CA SER A 545 -9.10 -18.95 13.73
C SER A 545 -10.36 -19.29 12.95
N VAL A 546 -11.52 -18.90 13.48
CA VAL A 546 -12.77 -18.88 12.72
C VAL A 546 -12.70 -17.71 11.73
N SER A 547 -13.14 -17.92 10.50
CA SER A 547 -13.20 -16.89 9.46
C SER A 547 -14.26 -15.86 9.80
N GLU A 548 -13.82 -14.65 10.16
CA GLU A 548 -14.71 -13.53 10.48
C GLU A 548 -15.67 -13.20 9.33
N GLU A 549 -15.21 -13.36 8.09
CA GLU A 549 -16.01 -13.12 6.88
C GLU A 549 -17.24 -14.03 6.80
N MET A 550 -17.10 -15.26 7.27
CA MET A 550 -18.14 -16.28 7.10
C MET A 550 -19.15 -16.32 8.24
N LEU A 551 -18.84 -15.69 9.38
CA LEU A 551 -19.71 -15.67 10.56
C LEU A 551 -21.11 -15.14 10.28
N PHE A 552 -21.27 -14.27 9.28
CA PHE A 552 -22.54 -13.63 8.93
C PHE A 552 -23.15 -14.11 7.61
N LYS A 553 -22.44 -14.98 6.88
CA LYS A 553 -22.86 -15.42 5.54
C LYS A 553 -23.49 -16.80 5.52
N ASN A 554 -23.23 -17.65 6.51
CA ASN A 554 -23.56 -19.07 6.46
C ASN A 554 -23.96 -19.63 7.83
N ASP A 555 -24.69 -20.76 7.81
CA ASP A 555 -25.16 -21.49 8.99
C ASP A 555 -24.08 -22.43 9.61
N GLN A 556 -22.81 -22.28 9.22
CA GLN A 556 -21.71 -23.10 9.73
C GLN A 556 -20.41 -22.31 9.95
N ASP A 557 -19.53 -22.85 10.80
CA ASP A 557 -18.18 -22.33 11.01
C ASP A 557 -17.26 -22.65 9.83
N TYR A 558 -16.43 -21.67 9.49
CA TYR A 558 -15.34 -21.81 8.53
C TYR A 558 -14.02 -21.51 9.23
N TYR A 559 -13.01 -22.34 9.03
CA TYR A 559 -11.72 -22.25 9.70
C TYR A 559 -10.61 -21.85 8.72
N VAL A 560 -9.69 -21.03 9.22
CA VAL A 560 -8.46 -20.62 8.54
C VAL A 560 -7.27 -20.66 9.49
N LEU A 561 -6.07 -20.70 8.94
CA LEU A 561 -4.89 -20.29 9.68
C LEU A 561 -4.88 -18.78 9.81
N ARG A 562 -4.36 -18.29 10.93
CA ARG A 562 -4.22 -16.86 11.22
C ARG A 562 -3.32 -16.10 10.23
N SER A 563 -2.60 -16.83 9.37
CA SER A 563 -1.67 -16.27 8.39
C SER A 563 -1.57 -17.12 7.12
N THR A 564 -1.69 -16.44 5.98
CA THR A 564 -1.35 -17.03 4.69
C THR A 564 0.16 -17.34 4.57
N ILE A 565 1.06 -16.59 5.23
CA ILE A 565 2.51 -16.94 5.29
C ILE A 565 2.69 -18.32 5.91
N TYR A 566 1.99 -18.57 7.02
CA TYR A 566 2.06 -19.86 7.70
C TYR A 566 1.57 -20.98 6.79
N ALA A 567 0.46 -20.79 6.07
CA ALA A 567 -0.02 -21.78 5.10
C ALA A 567 1.07 -22.17 4.08
N PHE A 568 1.73 -21.19 3.46
CA PHE A 568 2.83 -21.43 2.53
C PHE A 568 4.01 -22.16 3.19
N LYS A 569 4.46 -21.71 4.37
CA LYS A 569 5.61 -22.29 5.06
C LYS A 569 5.32 -23.69 5.63
N ILE A 570 4.11 -23.94 6.12
CA ILE A 570 3.65 -25.26 6.60
C ILE A 570 3.71 -26.24 5.47
N LEU A 571 3.14 -25.84 4.32
CA LEU A 571 3.26 -26.62 3.11
C LEU A 571 4.75 -26.76 2.84
N ASP A 572 5.55 -25.76 2.49
CA ASP A 572 6.96 -25.93 2.11
C ASP A 572 7.81 -26.85 3.02
N GLN A 573 7.56 -26.89 4.33
CA GLN A 573 8.35 -27.65 5.31
C GLN A 573 7.81 -29.04 5.67
N ILE A 574 6.54 -29.38 5.40
CA ILE A 574 6.02 -30.73 5.69
C ILE A 574 6.73 -31.78 4.82
N ASP A 575 6.80 -33.03 5.29
CA ASP A 575 7.29 -34.12 4.46
C ASP A 575 6.33 -34.41 3.29
N SER A 576 6.87 -34.97 2.21
CA SER A 576 6.12 -35.23 0.98
C SER A 576 4.99 -36.25 1.18
N GLN A 577 5.17 -37.23 2.07
CA GLN A 577 4.19 -38.30 2.27
C GLN A 577 2.94 -37.77 2.98
N SER A 578 3.10 -36.99 4.05
CA SER A 578 1.99 -36.34 4.75
C SER A 578 1.22 -35.40 3.81
N LEU A 579 1.93 -34.61 3.00
CA LEU A 579 1.29 -33.73 2.01
C LEU A 579 0.52 -34.51 0.94
N LYS A 580 1.12 -35.57 0.38
CA LYS A 580 0.50 -36.45 -0.60
C LYS A 580 -0.78 -37.05 -0.06
N ASN A 581 -0.76 -37.55 1.18
CA ASN A 581 -1.92 -38.15 1.83
C ASN A 581 -3.08 -37.16 1.90
N VAL A 582 -2.81 -35.94 2.36
CA VAL A 582 -3.83 -34.88 2.46
C VAL A 582 -4.43 -34.54 1.09
N ILE A 583 -3.60 -34.26 0.09
CA ILE A 583 -4.05 -33.88 -1.24
C ILE A 583 -4.89 -35.01 -1.88
N LEU A 584 -4.45 -36.27 -1.76
CA LEU A 584 -5.19 -37.42 -2.28
C LEU A 584 -6.53 -37.62 -1.56
N LYS A 585 -6.56 -37.49 -0.23
CA LYS A 585 -7.78 -37.69 0.54
C LYS A 585 -8.80 -36.60 0.26
N VAL A 586 -8.38 -35.34 0.10
CA VAL A 586 -9.27 -34.27 -0.42
C VAL A 586 -9.81 -34.64 -1.79
N ALA A 587 -8.95 -34.99 -2.74
CA ALA A 587 -9.37 -35.30 -4.10
C ALA A 587 -10.28 -36.53 -4.19
N LYS A 588 -10.21 -37.50 -3.28
CA LYS A 588 -11.08 -38.68 -3.26
C LYS A 588 -12.37 -38.43 -2.47
N ASN A 589 -12.27 -37.95 -1.24
CA ASN A 589 -13.36 -38.03 -0.28
C ASN A 589 -14.19 -36.74 -0.22
N VAL A 590 -13.60 -35.58 -0.51
CA VAL A 590 -14.31 -34.29 -0.39
C VAL A 590 -15.10 -33.98 -1.68
N PRO A 591 -16.42 -33.76 -1.60
CA PRO A 591 -17.23 -33.28 -2.72
C PRO A 591 -16.87 -31.83 -3.11
N ASN A 592 -16.84 -31.52 -4.42
CA ASN A 592 -16.47 -30.19 -4.90
C ASN A 592 -17.42 -29.09 -4.40
N ASN A 593 -18.71 -29.39 -4.24
CA ASN A 593 -19.73 -28.46 -3.75
C ASN A 593 -19.63 -28.17 -2.24
N TYR A 594 -18.88 -28.95 -1.46
CA TYR A 594 -18.61 -28.63 -0.05
C TYR A 594 -17.50 -27.59 0.10
N ILE A 595 -16.68 -27.42 -0.94
CA ILE A 595 -15.56 -26.49 -0.94
C ILE A 595 -16.08 -25.10 -1.31
N TYR A 596 -15.96 -24.17 -0.36
CA TYR A 596 -16.32 -22.77 -0.62
C TYR A 596 -15.49 -22.20 -1.77
N ARG A 597 -16.14 -21.51 -2.72
CA ARG A 597 -15.50 -20.94 -3.93
C ARG A 597 -14.59 -21.95 -4.63
N TYR A 598 -15.13 -23.13 -4.91
CA TYR A 598 -14.41 -24.18 -5.64
C TYR A 598 -13.84 -23.69 -6.99
N ASP A 599 -14.51 -22.72 -7.62
CA ASP A 599 -14.06 -22.03 -8.83
C ASP A 599 -12.67 -21.39 -8.68
N ILE A 600 -12.37 -20.85 -7.49
CA ILE A 600 -11.05 -20.34 -7.12
C ILE A 600 -10.16 -21.49 -6.66
N PHE A 601 -10.65 -22.35 -5.75
CA PHE A 601 -9.87 -23.44 -5.15
C PHE A 601 -9.13 -24.28 -6.20
N ARG A 602 -9.84 -24.75 -7.23
CA ARG A 602 -9.29 -25.64 -8.26
C ARG A 602 -8.11 -25.03 -9.05
N LYS A 603 -8.02 -23.69 -9.13
CA LYS A 603 -6.92 -22.99 -9.83
C LYS A 603 -5.59 -23.11 -9.09
N TYR A 604 -5.64 -23.24 -7.78
CA TYR A 604 -4.46 -23.24 -6.90
C TYR A 604 -4.20 -24.62 -6.27
N ALA A 605 -5.25 -25.39 -6.03
CA ALA A 605 -5.19 -26.70 -5.39
C ALA A 605 -4.49 -27.77 -6.26
N TYR A 606 -4.57 -27.61 -7.58
CA TYR A 606 -4.05 -28.55 -8.58
C TYR A 606 -2.80 -28.00 -9.29
N ASP A 607 -2.17 -26.97 -8.72
CA ASP A 607 -0.94 -26.37 -9.22
C ASP A 607 0.21 -27.39 -9.29
N SER A 608 0.91 -27.43 -10.42
CA SER A 608 1.90 -28.45 -10.72
C SER A 608 3.12 -28.41 -9.80
N GLU A 609 3.50 -27.25 -9.26
CA GLU A 609 4.60 -27.14 -8.29
C GLU A 609 4.24 -27.78 -6.95
N LEU A 610 2.99 -27.58 -6.48
CA LEU A 610 2.51 -28.24 -5.27
C LEU A 610 2.45 -29.76 -5.45
N ILE A 611 1.93 -30.23 -6.59
CA ILE A 611 1.85 -31.68 -6.90
C ILE A 611 3.26 -32.28 -7.06
N LYS A 612 4.20 -31.57 -7.69
CA LYS A 612 5.61 -31.99 -7.78
C LYS A 612 6.23 -32.25 -6.41
N ARG A 613 5.91 -31.40 -5.43
CA ARG A 613 6.40 -31.51 -4.06
C ARG A 613 5.75 -32.66 -3.29
N ALA A 614 4.46 -32.91 -3.50
CA ALA A 614 3.74 -34.00 -2.85
C ALA A 614 4.11 -35.38 -3.42
N PHE A 615 4.18 -35.52 -4.75
CA PHE A 615 4.32 -36.80 -5.42
C PHE A 615 5.74 -36.97 -5.99
N TYR A 616 6.52 -37.87 -5.37
CA TYR A 616 7.85 -38.21 -5.86
C TYR A 616 7.77 -38.97 -7.19
N GLN A 617 6.94 -40.01 -7.26
CA GLN A 617 6.74 -40.85 -8.44
C GLN A 617 5.77 -40.20 -9.43
N VAL A 618 6.19 -40.10 -10.70
CA VAL A 618 5.42 -39.46 -11.78
C VAL A 618 4.04 -40.10 -11.96
N LYS A 619 3.99 -41.44 -11.96
CA LYS A 619 2.75 -42.20 -12.15
C LYS A 619 1.68 -41.85 -11.10
N GLU A 620 2.07 -41.66 -9.85
CA GLU A 620 1.13 -41.33 -8.78
C GLU A 620 0.58 -39.92 -8.92
N GLY A 621 1.41 -38.94 -9.29
CA GLY A 621 0.96 -37.57 -9.53
C GLY A 621 0.07 -37.45 -10.77
N LEU A 622 0.36 -38.22 -11.82
CA LEU A 622 -0.53 -38.30 -12.98
C LEU A 622 -1.86 -38.96 -12.64
N HIS A 623 -1.84 -40.03 -11.83
CA HIS A 623 -3.07 -40.66 -11.34
C HIS A 623 -3.92 -39.70 -10.49
N PHE A 624 -3.29 -38.82 -9.71
CA PHE A 624 -4.00 -37.76 -9.00
C PHE A 624 -4.78 -36.85 -9.97
N TYR A 625 -4.17 -36.39 -11.07
CA TYR A 625 -4.87 -35.58 -12.07
C TYR A 625 -6.01 -36.35 -12.75
N GLU A 626 -5.88 -37.66 -12.97
CA GLU A 626 -6.97 -38.49 -13.47
C GLU A 626 -8.16 -38.53 -12.49
N ILE A 627 -7.90 -38.64 -11.18
CA ILE A 627 -8.96 -38.59 -10.15
C ILE A 627 -9.68 -37.25 -10.20
N VAL A 628 -8.93 -36.14 -10.22
CA VAL A 628 -9.49 -34.79 -10.26
C VAL A 628 -10.31 -34.57 -11.54
N TYR A 629 -9.78 -34.97 -12.70
CA TYR A 629 -10.47 -34.81 -13.98
C TYR A 629 -11.76 -35.65 -14.05
N LYS A 630 -11.75 -36.87 -13.49
CA LYS A 630 -12.97 -37.71 -13.44
C LYS A 630 -14.08 -37.09 -12.59
N LYS A 631 -13.72 -36.37 -11.52
CA LYS A 631 -14.70 -35.63 -10.71
C LYS A 631 -15.26 -34.43 -11.48
N GLU A 632 -14.39 -33.67 -12.16
CA GLU A 632 -14.79 -32.50 -12.93
C GLU A 632 -13.88 -32.30 -14.15
N PRO A 633 -14.36 -32.64 -15.35
CA PRO A 633 -13.60 -32.47 -16.59
C PRO A 633 -13.22 -31.00 -16.81
N ASN A 634 -11.93 -30.74 -16.94
CA ASN A 634 -11.40 -29.40 -17.15
C ASN A 634 -10.06 -29.45 -17.91
N ILE A 635 -9.97 -28.68 -19.00
CA ILE A 635 -8.78 -28.58 -19.87
C ILE A 635 -7.53 -28.19 -19.07
N TYR A 636 -7.67 -27.27 -18.11
CA TYR A 636 -6.56 -26.80 -17.29
C TYR A 636 -5.99 -27.91 -16.38
N THR A 637 -6.79 -28.91 -16.01
CA THR A 637 -6.31 -30.08 -15.25
C THR A 637 -5.30 -30.87 -16.07
N TYR A 638 -5.55 -31.08 -17.38
CA TYR A 638 -4.59 -31.73 -18.28
C TYR A 638 -3.38 -30.85 -18.58
N GLN A 639 -3.56 -29.53 -18.68
CA GLN A 639 -2.44 -28.60 -18.79
C GLN A 639 -1.48 -28.74 -17.59
N HIS A 640 -2.01 -28.77 -16.36
CA HIS A 640 -1.20 -28.97 -15.15
C HIS A 640 -0.57 -30.36 -15.08
N ALA A 641 -1.27 -31.42 -15.51
CA ALA A 641 -0.71 -32.76 -15.63
C ALA A 641 0.50 -32.81 -16.59
N ALA A 642 0.41 -32.13 -17.73
CA ALA A 642 1.48 -32.04 -18.71
C ALA A 642 2.69 -31.26 -18.17
N ILE A 643 2.46 -30.13 -17.50
CA ILE A 643 3.53 -29.35 -16.85
C ILE A 643 4.23 -30.22 -15.78
N TYR A 644 3.47 -30.92 -14.94
CA TYR A 644 4.00 -31.81 -13.92
C TYR A 644 4.86 -32.93 -14.51
N ALA A 645 4.39 -33.62 -15.55
CA ALA A 645 5.15 -34.67 -16.23
C ALA A 645 6.45 -34.13 -16.83
N SER A 646 6.39 -32.96 -17.49
CA SER A 646 7.55 -32.27 -18.05
C SER A 646 8.58 -31.90 -16.96
N MET A 647 8.14 -31.41 -15.80
CA MET A 647 9.02 -31.11 -14.66
C MET A 647 9.72 -32.35 -14.08
N LYS A 648 9.18 -33.55 -14.35
CA LYS A 648 9.76 -34.84 -13.96
C LYS A 648 10.56 -35.51 -15.08
N GLY A 649 10.64 -34.90 -16.26
CA GLY A 649 11.33 -35.43 -17.43
C GLY A 649 10.57 -36.50 -18.21
N ASP A 650 9.31 -36.78 -17.88
CA ASP A 650 8.45 -37.73 -18.61
C ASP A 650 7.72 -37.01 -19.74
N PHE A 651 8.42 -36.79 -20.86
CA PHE A 651 7.90 -36.03 -21.98
C PHE A 651 6.80 -36.77 -22.75
N ASP A 652 6.82 -38.10 -22.81
CA ASP A 652 5.78 -38.89 -23.48
C ASP A 652 4.43 -38.69 -22.80
N SER A 653 4.40 -38.80 -21.47
CA SER A 653 3.20 -38.45 -20.70
C SER A 653 2.85 -36.98 -20.84
N ALA A 654 3.83 -36.07 -20.86
CA ALA A 654 3.58 -34.64 -21.02
C ALA A 654 2.84 -34.33 -22.33
N PHE A 655 3.29 -34.90 -23.46
CA PHE A 655 2.62 -34.78 -24.76
C PHE A 655 1.23 -35.39 -24.75
N LYS A 656 1.08 -36.61 -24.21
CA LYS A 656 -0.22 -37.27 -24.07
C LYS A 656 -1.27 -36.38 -23.39
N TYR A 657 -0.90 -35.66 -22.33
CA TYR A 657 -1.84 -34.80 -21.61
C TYR A 657 -2.07 -33.45 -22.29
N ILE A 658 -1.04 -32.80 -22.82
CA ILE A 658 -1.23 -31.50 -23.48
C ILE A 658 -1.98 -31.63 -24.81
N ASP A 659 -1.78 -32.73 -25.55
CA ASP A 659 -2.50 -32.98 -26.80
C ASP A 659 -3.99 -33.23 -26.53
N ARG A 660 -4.33 -33.92 -25.44
CA ARG A 660 -5.72 -34.05 -24.96
C ARG A 660 -6.30 -32.69 -24.58
N ALA A 661 -5.53 -31.84 -23.90
CA ALA A 661 -5.98 -30.49 -23.56
C ALA A 661 -6.29 -29.66 -24.82
N MET A 662 -5.48 -29.81 -25.88
CA MET A 662 -5.70 -29.13 -27.15
C MET A 662 -6.91 -29.70 -27.92
N SER A 663 -7.10 -31.01 -27.94
CA SER A 663 -8.20 -31.65 -28.68
C SER A 663 -9.58 -31.40 -28.06
N GLU A 664 -9.66 -31.24 -26.74
CA GLU A 664 -10.90 -30.91 -26.04
C GLU A 664 -11.28 -29.41 -26.15
N SER A 665 -10.34 -28.56 -26.59
CA SER A 665 -10.60 -27.15 -26.74
C SER A 665 -11.30 -26.82 -28.06
N ARG A 666 -12.44 -26.13 -27.99
CA ARG A 666 -13.18 -25.66 -29.18
C ARG A 666 -12.45 -24.54 -29.95
N ARG A 667 -11.52 -23.84 -29.30
CA ARG A 667 -10.73 -22.74 -29.88
C ARG A 667 -9.28 -22.83 -29.41
N PRO A 668 -8.30 -22.28 -30.16
CA PRO A 668 -6.92 -22.18 -29.68
C PRO A 668 -6.86 -21.44 -28.33
N ILE A 669 -6.27 -22.07 -27.31
CA ILE A 669 -6.01 -21.44 -26.00
C ILE A 669 -4.50 -21.17 -25.93
N PHE A 670 -4.11 -19.89 -25.95
CA PHE A 670 -2.69 -19.48 -25.96
C PHE A 670 -1.89 -20.02 -24.77
N SER A 671 -2.48 -20.09 -23.58
CA SER A 671 -1.80 -20.66 -22.40
C SER A 671 -1.44 -22.13 -22.59
N VAL A 672 -2.31 -22.91 -23.25
CA VAL A 672 -2.09 -24.33 -23.56
C VAL A 672 -1.03 -24.47 -24.66
N GLN A 673 -1.08 -23.62 -25.70
CA GLN A 673 -0.08 -23.60 -26.77
C GLN A 673 1.32 -23.22 -26.26
N ASN A 674 1.41 -22.30 -25.32
CA ASN A 674 2.68 -21.92 -24.70
C ASN A 674 3.27 -23.08 -23.88
N VAL A 675 2.44 -23.79 -23.12
CA VAL A 675 2.87 -25.00 -22.41
C VAL A 675 3.34 -26.05 -23.40
N TYR A 676 2.61 -26.28 -24.49
CA TYR A 676 3.01 -27.19 -25.56
C TYR A 676 4.38 -26.84 -26.14
N ALA A 677 4.61 -25.58 -26.53
CA ALA A 677 5.89 -25.11 -27.05
C ALA A 677 7.02 -25.32 -26.02
N THR A 678 6.78 -24.94 -24.77
CA THR A 678 7.76 -25.13 -23.68
C THR A 678 8.13 -26.60 -23.48
N ILE A 679 7.16 -27.53 -23.55
CA ILE A 679 7.41 -28.97 -23.47
C ILE A 679 8.20 -29.44 -24.69
N LEU A 680 7.82 -28.99 -25.89
CA LEU A 680 8.48 -29.33 -27.15
C LEU A 680 9.96 -28.92 -27.17
N PHE A 681 10.27 -27.73 -26.67
CA PHE A 681 11.65 -27.28 -26.52
C PHE A 681 12.43 -28.17 -25.56
N LYS A 682 11.92 -28.34 -24.33
CA LYS A 682 12.59 -29.11 -23.26
C LYS A 682 12.82 -30.57 -23.65
N ALA A 683 11.89 -31.18 -24.36
CA ALA A 683 11.99 -32.57 -24.80
C ALA A 683 13.10 -32.80 -25.84
N ASN A 684 13.54 -31.75 -26.54
CA ASN A 684 14.46 -31.87 -27.68
C ASN A 684 15.81 -31.20 -27.46
N ILE A 685 15.90 -30.15 -26.61
CA ILE A 685 17.14 -29.38 -26.43
C ILE A 685 18.31 -30.20 -25.84
N GLY A 686 18.00 -31.27 -25.11
CA GLY A 686 18.98 -32.22 -24.58
C GLY A 686 19.40 -33.33 -25.55
N LYS A 687 18.79 -33.45 -26.74
CA LYS A 687 19.07 -34.50 -27.73
C LYS A 687 20.21 -34.10 -28.66
N ASN A 688 20.62 -35.02 -29.55
CA ASN A 688 21.66 -34.76 -30.53
C ASN A 688 21.21 -33.69 -31.55
N LEU A 689 21.86 -32.54 -31.50
CA LEU A 689 21.58 -31.37 -32.34
C LEU A 689 22.21 -31.46 -33.75
N THR A 690 22.68 -32.62 -34.18
CA THR A 690 22.98 -32.91 -35.60
C THR A 690 21.81 -33.54 -36.33
N ASN A 691 20.76 -33.98 -35.62
CA ASN A 691 19.56 -34.55 -36.23
C ASN A 691 18.62 -33.41 -36.69
N THR A 692 18.29 -33.42 -37.99
CA THR A 692 17.40 -32.43 -38.62
C THR A 692 16.01 -32.39 -38.00
N ASP A 693 15.45 -33.54 -37.60
CA ASP A 693 14.11 -33.62 -37.01
C ASP A 693 14.08 -32.95 -35.64
N VAL A 694 15.16 -33.13 -34.85
CA VAL A 694 15.31 -32.50 -33.53
C VAL A 694 15.38 -30.98 -33.68
N ILE A 695 16.17 -30.51 -34.66
CA ILE A 695 16.28 -29.09 -34.99
C ILE A 695 14.92 -28.53 -35.42
N GLU A 696 14.18 -29.23 -36.28
CA GLU A 696 12.85 -28.81 -36.73
C GLU A 696 11.87 -28.66 -35.56
N GLN A 697 11.88 -29.58 -34.59
CA GLN A 697 11.03 -29.44 -33.39
C GLN A 697 11.41 -28.24 -32.52
N LEU A 698 12.70 -27.92 -32.38
CA LEU A 698 13.15 -26.72 -31.67
C LEU A 698 12.68 -25.45 -32.40
N HIS A 699 12.83 -25.39 -33.71
CA HIS A 699 12.31 -24.30 -34.54
C HIS A 699 10.79 -24.15 -34.41
N LYS A 700 10.06 -25.26 -34.43
CA LYS A 700 8.61 -25.28 -34.25
C LYS A 700 8.23 -24.69 -32.90
N SER A 701 8.92 -25.08 -31.81
CA SER A 701 8.70 -24.48 -30.49
C SER A 701 8.90 -22.96 -30.51
N MET A 702 10.04 -22.48 -31.02
CA MET A 702 10.36 -21.06 -31.09
C MET A 702 9.32 -20.29 -31.91
N SER A 703 8.87 -20.85 -33.05
CA SER A 703 7.85 -20.24 -33.90
C SER A 703 6.48 -20.11 -33.22
N ILE A 704 6.11 -21.08 -32.35
CA ILE A 704 4.86 -21.01 -31.59
C ILE A 704 4.97 -19.91 -30.54
N LEU A 705 6.12 -19.77 -29.87
CA LEU A 705 6.35 -18.68 -28.93
C LEU A 705 6.36 -17.31 -29.59
N GLU A 706 7.00 -17.16 -30.76
CA GLU A 706 6.97 -15.91 -31.54
C GLU A 706 5.53 -15.52 -31.90
N LYS A 707 4.72 -16.48 -32.37
CA LYS A 707 3.29 -16.25 -32.61
C LYS A 707 2.56 -15.83 -31.34
N CYS A 708 2.80 -16.50 -30.21
CA CYS A 708 2.22 -16.09 -28.93
C CYS A 708 2.64 -14.67 -28.52
N ILE A 709 3.88 -14.24 -28.78
CA ILE A 709 4.34 -12.87 -28.48
C ILE A 709 3.63 -11.84 -29.37
N ASN A 710 3.45 -12.16 -30.65
CA ASN A 710 2.84 -11.27 -31.64
C ASN A 710 1.31 -11.21 -31.52
N ASP A 711 0.66 -12.33 -31.20
CA ASP A 711 -0.80 -12.47 -31.19
C ASP A 711 -1.43 -12.30 -29.80
N SER A 712 -0.67 -12.51 -28.71
CA SER A 712 -1.27 -12.69 -27.38
C SER A 712 -0.86 -11.67 -26.30
N GLN A 713 -1.81 -11.56 -25.37
CA GLN A 713 -1.83 -10.75 -24.16
C GLN A 713 -1.01 -11.46 -23.07
N GLY A 714 -0.21 -10.71 -22.30
CA GLY A 714 0.83 -11.27 -21.41
C GLY A 714 2.21 -11.32 -22.06
N LYS A 715 2.54 -10.33 -22.91
CA LYS A 715 3.80 -10.21 -23.67
C LYS A 715 5.02 -10.51 -22.81
N ALA A 716 5.04 -10.05 -21.57
CA ALA A 716 6.20 -10.21 -20.72
C ALA A 716 6.58 -11.67 -20.43
N TYR A 717 5.60 -12.51 -20.05
CA TYR A 717 5.88 -13.91 -19.74
C TYR A 717 6.39 -14.67 -20.96
N HIS A 718 5.75 -14.46 -22.11
CA HIS A 718 6.16 -15.09 -23.37
C HIS A 718 7.53 -14.60 -23.84
N THR A 719 7.80 -13.30 -23.76
CA THR A 719 9.10 -12.71 -24.08
C THR A 719 10.22 -13.27 -23.20
N VAL A 720 10.00 -13.33 -21.88
CA VAL A 720 10.98 -13.92 -20.94
C VAL A 720 11.22 -15.40 -21.27
N LYS A 721 10.17 -16.19 -21.51
CA LYS A 721 10.31 -17.62 -21.86
C LYS A 721 11.03 -17.84 -23.18
N TYR A 722 10.72 -17.02 -24.18
CA TYR A 722 11.39 -17.05 -25.48
C TYR A 722 12.89 -16.71 -25.35
N ALA A 723 13.23 -15.67 -24.58
CA ALA A 723 14.62 -15.30 -24.30
C ALA A 723 15.36 -16.41 -23.53
N GLU A 724 14.73 -17.04 -22.53
CA GLU A 724 15.31 -18.18 -21.82
C GLU A 724 15.63 -19.35 -22.77
N GLN A 725 14.71 -19.70 -23.67
CA GLN A 725 14.91 -20.77 -24.66
C GLN A 725 15.98 -20.40 -25.69
N ALA A 726 16.01 -19.16 -26.19
CA ALA A 726 17.03 -18.69 -27.11
C ALA A 726 18.44 -18.77 -26.49
N ILE A 727 18.60 -18.33 -25.25
CA ILE A 727 19.85 -18.43 -24.49
C ILE A 727 20.27 -19.90 -24.32
N GLU A 728 19.34 -20.77 -23.95
CA GLU A 728 19.62 -22.20 -23.76
C GLU A 728 20.00 -22.88 -25.08
N TYR A 729 19.32 -22.54 -26.18
CA TYR A 729 19.61 -23.08 -27.50
C TYR A 729 21.00 -22.69 -27.97
N PHE A 730 21.36 -21.41 -27.87
CA PHE A 730 22.69 -20.92 -28.25
C PHE A 730 23.81 -21.55 -27.43
N LYS A 731 23.59 -21.77 -26.13
CA LYS A 731 24.57 -22.46 -25.27
C LYS A 731 24.83 -23.92 -25.68
N LYS A 732 23.86 -24.57 -26.33
CA LYS A 732 23.95 -25.97 -26.78
C LYS A 732 24.38 -26.11 -28.23
N SER A 733 24.07 -25.12 -29.07
CA SER A 733 24.41 -25.07 -30.48
C SER A 733 24.71 -23.62 -30.90
N THR A 734 25.92 -23.37 -31.40
CA THR A 734 26.33 -22.07 -31.96
C THR A 734 26.00 -21.96 -33.46
N SER A 735 24.94 -22.64 -33.91
CA SER A 735 24.49 -22.58 -35.30
C SER A 735 23.95 -21.19 -35.67
N VAL A 736 23.93 -20.89 -36.97
CA VAL A 736 23.36 -19.63 -37.51
C VAL A 736 21.92 -19.43 -37.04
N SER A 737 21.13 -20.50 -37.01
CA SER A 737 19.75 -20.50 -36.48
C SER A 737 19.67 -20.10 -35.01
N ALA A 738 20.55 -20.66 -34.16
CA ALA A 738 20.57 -20.35 -32.74
C ALA A 738 21.02 -18.91 -32.48
N LEU A 739 21.98 -18.40 -33.27
CA LEU A 739 22.38 -17.00 -33.23
C LEU A 739 21.22 -16.07 -33.62
N LYS A 740 20.48 -16.40 -34.69
CA LYS A 740 19.30 -15.64 -35.13
C LYS A 740 18.23 -15.57 -34.04
N TYR A 741 17.96 -16.67 -33.35
CA TYR A 741 17.01 -16.65 -32.23
C TYR A 741 17.50 -15.82 -31.04
N LEU A 742 18.81 -15.84 -30.76
CA LEU A 742 19.41 -15.00 -29.73
C LEU A 742 19.33 -13.51 -30.08
N GLU A 743 19.55 -13.15 -31.35
CA GLU A 743 19.38 -11.81 -31.90
C GLU A 743 17.93 -11.35 -31.87
N ASN A 744 16.99 -12.20 -32.30
CA ASN A 744 15.56 -11.92 -32.20
C ASN A 744 15.15 -11.70 -30.74
N ALA A 745 15.65 -12.52 -29.80
CA ALA A 745 15.36 -12.36 -28.39
C ALA A 745 15.89 -11.03 -27.83
N GLU A 746 17.09 -10.61 -28.24
CA GLU A 746 17.64 -9.29 -27.88
C GLU A 746 16.75 -8.16 -28.42
N ALA A 747 16.39 -8.19 -29.70
CA ALA A 747 15.54 -7.17 -30.31
C ALA A 747 14.16 -7.08 -29.64
N ILE A 748 13.52 -8.22 -29.38
CA ILE A 748 12.23 -8.26 -28.67
C ILE A 748 12.38 -7.71 -27.25
N LEU A 749 13.45 -8.05 -26.52
CA LEU A 749 13.67 -7.55 -25.18
C LEU A 749 13.91 -6.04 -25.17
N GLU A 750 14.68 -5.50 -26.11
CA GLU A 750 14.92 -4.06 -26.23
C GLU A 750 13.62 -3.31 -26.59
N GLU A 751 12.87 -3.79 -27.58
CA GLU A 751 11.57 -3.22 -27.95
C GLU A 751 10.58 -3.25 -26.78
N GLN A 752 10.50 -4.37 -26.05
CA GLN A 752 9.63 -4.46 -24.89
C GLN A 752 10.11 -3.54 -23.76
N LEU A 753 11.42 -3.44 -23.48
CA LEU A 753 11.93 -2.55 -22.43
C LEU A 753 11.67 -1.05 -22.73
N GLU A 754 11.63 -0.66 -24.00
CA GLU A 754 11.25 0.71 -24.41
C GLU A 754 9.75 0.99 -24.31
N THR A 755 8.91 -0.04 -24.51
CA THR A 755 7.45 0.10 -24.60
C THR A 755 6.71 -0.28 -23.32
N PHE A 756 7.35 -1.03 -22.42
CA PHE A 756 6.74 -1.44 -21.15
C PHE A 756 6.63 -0.27 -20.18
N PRO A 757 5.50 -0.12 -19.46
CA PRO A 757 5.38 0.90 -18.44
C PRO A 757 6.48 0.70 -17.37
N ILE A 758 7.19 1.78 -17.03
CA ILE A 758 8.24 1.84 -15.98
C ILE A 758 7.75 1.21 -14.65
N GLU A 759 6.44 1.21 -14.43
CA GLU A 759 5.74 0.68 -13.27
C GLU A 759 5.75 -0.86 -13.20
N GLN A 760 6.19 -1.59 -14.25
CA GLN A 760 6.28 -3.06 -14.28
C GLN A 760 7.68 -3.60 -13.98
N LYS A 761 8.29 -3.09 -12.91
CA LYS A 761 9.72 -3.30 -12.57
C LYS A 761 10.20 -4.75 -12.54
N LYS A 762 9.38 -5.72 -12.13
CA LYS A 762 9.80 -7.14 -12.11
C LYS A 762 10.00 -7.71 -13.52
N ASN A 763 9.11 -7.40 -14.46
CA ASN A 763 9.28 -7.81 -15.85
C ASN A 763 10.48 -7.13 -16.46
N ILE A 764 10.64 -5.82 -16.18
CA ILE A 764 11.84 -5.06 -16.56
C ILE A 764 13.08 -5.76 -16.01
N TYR A 765 13.11 -6.16 -14.74
CA TYR A 765 14.23 -6.88 -14.14
C TYR A 765 14.51 -8.23 -14.81
N ASP A 766 13.50 -9.08 -15.01
CA ASP A 766 13.68 -10.39 -15.65
C ASP A 766 14.10 -10.26 -17.13
N MET A 767 13.57 -9.24 -17.83
CA MET A 767 13.95 -8.87 -19.20
C MET A 767 15.37 -8.32 -19.26
N GLU A 768 15.72 -7.34 -18.43
CA GLU A 768 17.08 -6.78 -18.29
C GLU A 768 18.09 -7.84 -17.90
N ARG A 769 17.74 -8.75 -16.98
CA ARG A 769 18.58 -9.87 -16.59
C ARG A 769 18.88 -10.77 -17.79
N ASN A 770 17.87 -11.10 -18.59
CA ASN A 770 18.07 -11.92 -19.79
C ASN A 770 18.81 -11.15 -20.90
N LEU A 771 18.53 -9.86 -21.09
CA LEU A 771 19.23 -8.98 -22.01
C LEU A 771 20.73 -8.89 -21.65
N ASN A 772 21.03 -8.68 -20.37
CA ASN A 772 22.40 -8.68 -19.85
C ASN A 772 23.08 -10.03 -20.06
N ARG A 773 22.36 -11.14 -19.90
CA ARG A 773 22.89 -12.48 -20.21
C ARG A 773 23.19 -12.64 -21.70
N ILE A 774 22.33 -12.16 -22.59
CA ILE A 774 22.55 -12.20 -24.05
C ILE A 774 23.77 -11.34 -24.42
N LYS A 775 23.85 -10.10 -23.93
CA LYS A 775 24.98 -9.20 -24.16
C LYS A 775 26.31 -9.77 -23.65
N ARG A 776 26.30 -10.52 -22.55
CA ARG A 776 27.48 -11.26 -22.05
C ARG A 776 27.86 -12.48 -22.89
N ILE A 777 26.89 -13.12 -23.57
CA ILE A 777 27.14 -14.28 -24.43
C ILE A 777 27.73 -13.85 -25.78
N LYS A 778 27.37 -12.65 -26.26
CA LYS A 778 27.87 -12.07 -27.52
C LYS A 778 29.25 -11.40 -27.41
N ARG A 779 29.66 -11.03 -26.20
CA ARG A 779 31.03 -10.58 -25.88
C ARG A 779 31.94 -11.79 -25.71
#